data_AF-A0A8T2B8X2-F1
#
_entry.id   AF-A0A8T2B8X2-F1
#
_cell.length_a   1.000
_cell.length_b   1.000
_cell.length_c   1.000
_cell.angle_alpha   90.00
_cell.angle_beta   90.00
_cell.angle_gamma   90.00
#
_symmetry.space_group_name_H-M   'P 1'
#
loop_
_entity.id
_entity.type
_entity.pdbx_description
1 polymer ?
#
loop_
_entity_poly.entity_id
_entity_poly.type
_entity_poly.pdbx_seq_one_letter_code
_entity_poly.pdbx_strand_id
1 'polypeptide(L)'
;MASSNSLMDNLFQRSLEDLIKGLRLQLLGESFFISKSLEEIRREIKSTDLSTKSIALQKLSYLAALHGVDMSWAAFHAVEVVSSSRFSDKRIGYHAITQSFNDQTPVLLLITNQLRKDLNSSNEYEVSLALECLSRIGTDDLARDLTSEVFTLLGSSKVFVRKKAIGVVLRVFDKYPDAVKVCFKRLVENLESSDPQILSAVVGVFCELTTKDPRSYLPLAPEFYKILVDSRNNWDLIKVLKIFAKLALVEPRLAKKVADPICELMRRTVGKSLLFECIRTVVSSLSDQETALKLAVAKIREFLVDDDRNLKYLGLHALSIVAPKHLWAVLENKEAVVKALSDEDPNVKLEALHLLMSMVNEDNVSEISRILMNYALKSDPFFCNEIIASILLACSRNSYEIIVDFDWYLSLLGEMARIPHCQRGQEIGHQLIDIGTRVIDARLELVRVSRALLIDPALLGNQFLHPILSAAAWASGEYVEFSKTPYEIAEALLQPRTSLLAPSVRAIYIHSTFKVLVFSLGVYFSPQEPTSSPLVEESTSSGSSPVNGITYKSISSLVNMIELGLYSLSGTLDVEVQERAKNVIGFIDMIKHKIAEKVTTQESETEASRAVAFMEDVFSEELGPVTSTAQEKVPLPHGLELKESLEDLQEICGEFLKPVVDSNSNSNSFSSSEKISFSVAKLRISDQEEASSSSSHPPESASLLAEHRKRHGLYYLSSQKSDDHNDSNGDNNNTLNEYPPANEISADSFNTKKKSNQSKPRPVVVKLDEGDELKTKPNVSNNDEPLSLAIQTALMGKGKEKEREKDNDEIDLDSRIKGRSSGREKKTKKKNGEKSSKHRSRRRSDKEASAAEPVEIPDFLL
;
A
#
# COMPACT_ATOMS: atom_id res chain seq x y z
N MET A 1 22.80 56.15 5.52
CA MET A 1 22.40 57.23 6.45
C MET A 1 21.93 56.57 7.74
N ALA A 2 22.64 56.82 8.84
CA ALA A 2 22.30 56.30 10.15
C ALA A 2 21.02 57.01 10.65
N SER A 3 19.92 56.27 10.73
CA SER A 3 18.74 56.72 11.46
C SER A 3 19.02 56.57 12.95
N SER A 4 19.15 57.70 13.63
CA SER A 4 19.13 57.83 15.09
C SER A 4 18.06 56.93 15.71
N ASN A 5 18.46 55.88 16.43
CA ASN A 5 17.58 55.18 17.37
C ASN A 5 17.15 56.20 18.41
N SER A 6 15.87 56.55 18.41
CA SER A 6 15.36 57.57 19.31
C SER A 6 15.42 57.05 20.75
N LEU A 7 15.79 57.91 21.70
CA LEU A 7 15.75 57.59 23.14
C LEU A 7 14.34 57.11 23.57
N MET A 8 13.29 57.48 22.80
CA MET A 8 11.92 57.03 22.99
C MET A 8 11.70 55.54 22.70
N ASP A 9 12.41 54.94 21.76
CA ASP A 9 12.32 53.49 21.48
C ASP A 9 12.85 52.64 22.65
N ASN A 10 13.71 53.20 23.50
CA ASN A 10 14.19 52.55 24.72
C ASN A 10 13.28 52.81 25.94
N LEU A 11 12.38 53.80 25.88
CA LEU A 11 11.52 54.21 27.00
C LEU A 11 10.16 53.49 27.01
N PHE A 12 9.66 53.05 25.86
CA PHE A 12 8.40 52.30 25.74
C PHE A 12 8.67 50.92 25.14
N GLN A 13 8.73 49.90 26.01
CA GLN A 13 8.82 48.52 25.56
C GLN A 13 7.58 48.18 24.72
N ARG A 14 7.80 47.79 23.46
CA ARG A 14 6.72 47.33 22.59
C ARG A 14 6.14 46.04 23.14
N SER A 15 4.83 46.02 23.32
CA SER A 15 4.08 44.86 23.78
C SER A 15 4.00 43.77 22.71
N LEU A 16 3.55 42.57 23.08
CA LEU A 16 3.22 41.53 22.10
C LEU A 16 2.16 42.04 21.09
N GLU A 17 1.18 42.82 21.54
CA GLU A 17 0.15 43.36 20.65
C GLU A 17 0.74 44.28 19.59
N ASP A 18 1.73 45.10 19.96
CA ASP A 18 2.41 46.00 19.02
C ASP A 18 3.23 45.22 18.00
N LEU A 19 3.87 44.11 18.42
CA LEU A 19 4.55 43.19 17.51
C LEU A 19 3.58 42.57 16.51
N ILE A 20 2.43 42.08 16.98
CA ILE A 20 1.41 41.45 16.13
C ILE A 20 0.79 42.47 15.17
N LYS A 21 0.47 43.67 15.65
CA LYS A 21 -0.04 44.76 14.81
C LYS A 21 1.01 45.15 13.76
N GLY A 22 2.28 45.25 14.14
CA GLY A 22 3.38 45.52 13.22
C GLY A 22 3.51 44.46 12.12
N LEU A 23 3.50 43.18 12.50
CA LEU A 23 3.54 42.06 11.55
C LEU A 23 2.35 42.08 10.58
N ARG A 24 1.13 42.30 11.07
CA ARG A 24 -0.08 42.34 10.23
C ARG A 24 -0.12 43.52 9.26
N LEU A 25 0.60 44.61 9.56
CA LEU A 25 0.71 45.77 8.68
C LEU A 25 1.75 45.57 7.56
N GLN A 26 2.60 44.55 7.67
CA GLN A 26 3.61 44.24 6.67
C GLN A 26 2.98 43.50 5.48
N LEU A 27 2.67 44.22 4.39
CA LEU A 27 2.07 43.63 3.18
C LEU A 27 3.10 42.88 2.30
N LEU A 28 4.38 43.23 2.39
CA LEU A 28 5.50 42.61 1.65
C LEU A 28 6.78 42.64 2.52
N GLY A 29 7.44 41.50 2.69
CA GLY A 29 8.76 41.42 3.36
C GLY A 29 8.73 41.25 4.88
N GLU A 30 7.95 40.28 5.40
CA GLU A 30 7.87 39.95 6.83
C GLU A 30 9.23 39.60 7.46
N SER A 31 10.14 38.97 6.69
CA SER A 31 11.45 38.49 7.18
C SER A 31 12.34 39.61 7.74
N PHE A 32 12.31 40.81 7.16
CA PHE A 32 13.09 41.95 7.64
C PHE A 32 12.54 42.46 8.97
N PHE A 33 11.21 42.53 9.12
CA PHE A 33 10.58 42.93 10.37
C PHE A 33 10.83 41.92 11.47
N ILE A 34 10.66 40.63 11.18
CA ILE A 34 10.96 39.54 12.12
C ILE A 34 12.42 39.65 12.57
N SER A 35 13.37 39.86 11.66
CA SER A 35 14.79 40.01 12.00
C SER A 35 15.04 41.22 12.91
N LYS A 36 14.40 42.37 12.63
CA LYS A 36 14.48 43.57 13.46
C LYS A 36 13.88 43.34 14.85
N SER A 37 12.71 42.72 14.92
CA SER A 37 12.04 42.38 16.16
C SER A 37 12.84 41.37 16.98
N LEU A 38 13.51 40.40 16.36
CA LEU A 38 14.40 39.48 17.07
C LEU A 38 15.61 40.18 17.68
N GLU A 39 16.16 41.19 17.01
CA GLU A 39 17.25 41.99 17.57
C GLU A 39 16.77 42.86 18.74
N GLU A 40 15.55 43.41 18.67
CA GLU A 40 14.89 44.06 19.80
C GLU A 40 14.72 43.09 20.98
N ILE A 41 14.18 41.89 20.75
CA ILE A 41 13.98 40.85 21.77
C ILE A 41 15.31 40.41 22.40
N ARG A 42 16.38 40.22 21.61
CA ARG A 42 17.71 39.83 22.12
C ARG A 42 18.30 40.87 23.06
N ARG A 43 17.98 42.16 22.87
CA ARG A 43 18.40 43.22 23.77
C ARG A 43 17.54 43.24 25.04
N GLU A 44 16.22 43.13 24.89
CA GLU A 44 15.28 43.16 26.01
C GLU A 44 15.45 41.96 26.96
N ILE A 45 15.72 40.76 26.42
CA ILE A 45 15.87 39.55 27.27
C ILE A 45 17.08 39.64 28.21
N LYS A 46 18.09 40.47 27.87
CA LYS A 46 19.28 40.66 28.70
C LYS A 46 19.06 41.67 29.84
N SER A 47 17.90 42.31 29.91
CA SER A 47 17.54 43.25 30.98
C SER A 47 17.58 42.60 32.36
N THR A 48 17.90 43.36 33.41
CA THR A 48 17.84 42.87 34.79
C THR A 48 16.41 42.77 35.32
N ASP A 49 15.47 43.49 34.71
CA ASP A 49 14.06 43.45 35.10
C ASP A 49 13.34 42.21 34.53
N LEU A 50 12.76 41.42 35.44
CA LEU A 50 12.04 40.19 35.10
C LEU A 50 10.77 40.45 34.29
N SER A 51 10.14 41.62 34.45
CA SER A 51 8.92 41.94 33.70
C SER A 51 9.24 42.26 32.23
N THR A 52 10.34 42.97 31.99
CA THR A 52 10.88 43.23 30.66
C THR A 52 11.27 41.92 29.97
N LYS A 53 11.98 41.03 30.69
CA LYS A 53 12.33 39.67 30.22
C LYS A 53 11.11 38.84 29.86
N SER A 54 10.09 38.87 30.71
CA SER A 54 8.82 38.16 30.50
C SER A 54 8.15 38.59 29.19
N ILE A 55 8.03 39.90 28.93
CA ILE A 55 7.44 40.42 27.68
C ILE A 55 8.30 40.04 26.47
N ALA A 56 9.62 40.12 26.56
CA ALA A 56 10.53 39.70 25.50
C ALA A 56 10.37 38.20 25.18
N LEU A 57 10.28 37.37 26.22
CA LEU A 57 10.05 35.93 26.10
C LEU A 57 8.68 35.61 25.50
N GLN A 58 7.65 36.38 25.84
CA GLN A 58 6.31 36.26 25.25
C GLN A 58 6.34 36.57 23.75
N LYS A 59 7.03 37.64 23.35
CA LYS A 59 7.25 37.99 21.93
C LYS A 59 7.99 36.88 21.19
N LEU A 60 9.04 36.33 21.80
CA LEU A 60 9.81 35.23 21.22
C LEU A 60 8.97 33.96 21.06
N SER A 61 8.18 33.61 22.08
CA SER A 61 7.29 32.43 22.07
C SER A 61 6.27 32.52 20.92
N TYR A 62 5.73 33.71 20.67
CA TYR A 62 4.85 33.96 19.52
C TYR A 62 5.56 33.74 18.18
N LEU A 63 6.75 34.30 18.01
CA LEU A 63 7.54 34.13 16.78
C LEU A 63 7.98 32.66 16.57
N ALA A 64 8.32 31.96 17.64
CA ALA A 64 8.67 30.54 17.60
C ALA A 64 7.46 29.70 17.13
N ALA A 65 6.27 29.93 17.69
CA ALA A 65 5.09 29.14 17.39
C ALA A 65 4.55 29.30 15.95
N LEU A 66 4.60 30.52 15.38
CA LEU A 66 4.04 30.80 14.05
C LEU A 66 5.08 30.83 12.93
N HIS A 67 6.30 31.28 13.22
CA HIS A 67 7.35 31.48 12.21
C HIS A 67 8.53 30.52 12.37
N GLY A 68 8.47 29.56 13.29
CA GLY A 68 9.50 28.54 13.47
C GLY A 68 10.86 29.08 13.93
N VAL A 69 10.88 30.24 14.60
CA VAL A 69 12.12 30.86 15.09
C VAL A 69 12.73 30.03 16.22
N ASP A 70 14.05 29.80 16.17
CA ASP A 70 14.77 29.13 17.25
C ASP A 70 14.76 29.94 18.56
N MET A 71 14.46 29.24 19.65
CA MET A 71 14.30 29.77 20.99
C MET A 71 15.36 29.23 21.97
N SER A 72 16.28 28.37 21.51
CA SER A 72 17.28 27.68 22.35
C SER A 72 18.17 28.64 23.14
N TRP A 73 18.54 29.79 22.54
CA TRP A 73 19.35 30.83 23.17
C TRP A 73 18.64 31.55 24.35
N ALA A 74 17.31 31.49 24.41
CA ALA A 74 16.51 32.07 25.48
C ALA A 74 16.23 31.10 26.64
N ALA A 75 16.67 29.84 26.55
CA ALA A 75 16.31 28.78 27.51
C ALA A 75 16.65 29.15 28.97
N PHE A 76 17.85 29.69 29.23
CA PHE A 76 18.23 30.12 30.57
C PHE A 76 17.37 31.26 31.11
N HIS A 77 17.05 32.23 30.26
CA HIS A 77 16.23 33.38 30.62
C HIS A 77 14.79 32.95 30.93
N ALA A 78 14.29 31.91 30.27
CA ALA A 78 13.00 31.32 30.57
C ALA A 78 12.96 30.72 32.00
N VAL A 79 14.01 30.00 32.42
CA VAL A 79 14.14 29.49 33.80
C VAL A 79 14.20 30.64 34.81
N GLU A 80 14.92 31.71 34.49
CA GLU A 80 15.03 32.89 35.35
C GLU A 80 13.67 33.57 35.55
N VAL A 81 12.87 33.75 34.49
CA VAL A 81 11.53 34.36 34.57
C VAL A 81 10.59 33.55 35.46
N VAL A 82 10.70 32.22 35.48
CA VAL A 82 9.88 31.34 36.34
C VAL A 82 10.20 31.53 37.84
N SER A 83 11.40 32.02 38.18
CA SER A 83 11.75 32.33 39.58
C SER A 83 11.08 33.60 40.13
N SER A 84 10.42 34.40 39.28
CA SER A 84 9.70 35.62 39.68
C SER A 84 8.62 35.33 40.72
N SER A 85 8.37 36.27 41.64
CA SER A 85 7.25 36.19 42.58
C SER A 85 5.90 36.53 41.95
N ARG A 86 5.90 37.15 40.77
CA ARG A 86 4.67 37.55 40.06
C ARG A 86 4.14 36.40 39.22
N PHE A 87 2.88 36.04 39.45
CA PHE A 87 2.20 34.97 38.70
C PHE A 87 2.17 35.22 37.17
N SER A 88 2.01 36.47 36.74
CA SER A 88 2.02 36.86 35.32
C SER A 88 3.30 36.43 34.61
N ASP A 89 4.44 36.62 35.27
CA ASP A 89 5.76 36.36 34.72
C ASP A 89 6.02 34.85 34.72
N LYS A 90 5.69 34.16 35.84
CA LYS A 90 5.74 32.70 35.91
C LYS A 90 4.95 32.02 34.80
N ARG A 91 3.72 32.51 34.53
CA ARG A 91 2.86 31.96 33.48
C ARG A 91 3.52 32.03 32.10
N ILE A 92 4.16 33.15 31.79
CA ILE A 92 4.87 33.32 30.52
C ILE A 92 6.12 32.47 30.48
N GLY A 93 6.90 32.42 31.56
CA GLY A 93 8.10 31.58 31.68
C GLY A 93 7.78 30.09 31.50
N TYR A 94 6.77 29.57 32.21
CA TYR A 94 6.36 28.17 32.08
C TYR A 94 5.82 27.83 30.69
N HIS A 95 5.08 28.74 30.05
CA HIS A 95 4.60 28.55 28.69
C HIS A 95 5.77 28.46 27.69
N ALA A 96 6.71 29.40 27.78
CA ALA A 96 7.93 29.44 27.00
C ALA A 96 8.76 28.15 27.15
N ILE A 97 8.94 27.67 28.38
CA ILE A 97 9.65 26.41 28.67
C ILE A 97 8.91 25.23 28.02
N THR A 98 7.60 25.16 28.18
CA THR A 98 6.78 24.05 27.64
C THR A 98 6.81 23.98 26.11
N GLN A 99 7.02 25.11 25.43
CA GLN A 99 7.15 25.16 23.96
C GLN A 99 8.56 24.88 23.46
N SER A 100 9.61 25.30 24.20
CA SER A 100 10.98 25.30 23.71
C SER A 100 11.86 24.16 24.24
N PHE A 101 11.59 23.64 25.44
CA PHE A 101 12.48 22.67 26.07
C PHE A 101 12.24 21.26 25.52
N ASN A 102 13.34 20.54 25.38
CA ASN A 102 13.39 19.12 25.01
C ASN A 102 14.37 18.38 25.94
N ASP A 103 14.44 17.06 25.83
CA ASP A 103 15.31 16.21 26.66
C ASP A 103 16.82 16.58 26.55
N GLN A 104 17.22 17.33 25.51
CA GLN A 104 18.61 17.77 25.26
C GLN A 104 18.90 19.19 25.77
N THR A 105 17.93 19.88 26.37
CA THR A 105 18.10 21.27 26.80
C THR A 105 19.01 21.32 28.05
N PRO A 106 20.19 21.99 27.99
CA PRO A 106 21.21 21.88 29.04
C PRO A 106 20.77 22.49 30.38
N VAL A 107 19.80 23.39 30.35
CA VAL A 107 19.33 24.15 31.51
C VAL A 107 18.21 23.42 32.28
N LEU A 108 17.77 22.26 31.78
CA LEU A 108 16.59 21.56 32.28
C LEU A 108 16.74 21.17 33.77
N LEU A 109 17.93 20.78 34.23
CA LEU A 109 18.16 20.43 35.64
C LEU A 109 17.97 21.62 36.60
N LEU A 110 18.16 22.86 36.14
CA LEU A 110 18.02 24.06 36.98
C LEU A 110 16.57 24.32 37.39
N ILE A 111 15.60 23.84 36.60
CA ILE A 111 14.17 24.06 36.87
C ILE A 111 13.65 23.19 38.02
N THR A 112 14.33 22.08 38.35
CA THR A 112 13.87 21.06 39.31
C THR A 112 13.48 21.66 40.66
N ASN A 113 14.34 22.53 41.21
CA ASN A 113 14.07 23.18 42.50
C ASN A 113 12.90 24.15 42.43
N GLN A 114 12.74 24.85 41.30
CA GLN A 114 11.65 25.79 41.10
C GLN A 114 10.32 25.06 40.92
N LEU A 115 10.29 23.96 40.14
CA LEU A 115 9.13 23.06 40.06
C LEU A 115 8.76 22.51 41.43
N ARG A 116 9.72 22.02 42.23
CA ARG A 116 9.46 21.54 43.59
C ARG A 116 8.83 22.62 44.48
N LYS A 117 9.33 23.85 44.40
CA LYS A 117 8.78 24.98 45.16
C LYS A 117 7.35 25.30 44.74
N ASP A 118 7.09 25.37 43.43
CA ASP A 118 5.78 25.74 42.90
C ASP A 118 4.74 24.62 43.04
N LEU A 119 5.14 23.34 43.01
CA LEU A 119 4.29 22.18 43.32
C LEU A 119 3.81 22.16 44.78
N ASN A 120 4.60 22.73 45.69
CA ASN A 120 4.26 22.87 47.11
C ASN A 120 3.63 24.23 47.46
N SER A 121 3.32 25.06 46.46
CA SER A 121 2.69 26.36 46.69
C SER A 121 1.27 26.22 47.23
N SER A 122 0.84 27.18 48.06
CA SER A 122 -0.56 27.30 48.49
C SER A 122 -1.49 27.72 47.34
N ASN A 123 -0.93 28.39 46.32
CA ASN A 123 -1.65 28.86 45.15
C ASN A 123 -1.83 27.72 44.13
N GLU A 124 -3.09 27.33 43.92
CA GLU A 124 -3.44 26.24 42.99
C GLU A 124 -3.09 26.51 41.53
N TYR A 125 -3.02 27.78 41.13
CA TYR A 125 -2.66 28.16 39.77
C TYR A 125 -1.16 27.96 39.51
N GLU A 126 -0.31 28.20 40.49
CA GLU A 126 1.14 27.94 40.38
C GLU A 126 1.42 26.44 40.32
N VAL A 127 0.79 25.66 41.20
CA VAL A 127 0.87 24.19 41.17
C VAL A 127 0.41 23.66 39.82
N SER A 128 -0.68 24.22 39.28
CA SER A 128 -1.20 23.86 37.96
C SER A 128 -0.23 24.13 36.82
N LEU A 129 0.48 25.27 36.82
CA LEU A 129 1.50 25.58 35.81
C LEU A 129 2.69 24.62 35.91
N ALA A 130 3.15 24.34 37.12
CA ALA A 130 4.25 23.41 37.36
C ALA A 130 3.91 21.98 36.89
N LEU A 131 2.70 21.49 37.19
CA LEU A 131 2.22 20.18 36.72
C LEU A 131 2.12 20.12 35.20
N GLU A 132 1.58 21.16 34.56
CA GLU A 132 1.45 21.22 33.10
C GLU A 132 2.82 21.22 32.41
N CYS A 133 3.76 22.01 32.93
CA CYS A 133 5.14 22.02 32.47
C CYS A 133 5.76 20.63 32.59
N LEU A 134 5.67 20.00 33.79
CA LEU A 134 6.22 18.67 34.05
C LEU A 134 5.65 17.59 33.13
N SER A 135 4.38 17.69 32.73
CA SER A 135 3.75 16.75 31.80
C SER A 135 4.42 16.72 30.41
N ARG A 136 5.09 17.81 30.01
CA ARG A 136 5.75 17.95 28.70
C ARG A 136 7.27 17.77 28.80
N ILE A 137 7.91 18.44 29.75
CA ILE A 137 9.38 18.46 29.86
C ILE A 137 9.95 17.36 30.76
N GLY A 138 9.10 16.51 31.37
CA GLY A 138 9.55 15.51 32.33
C GLY A 138 10.57 14.55 31.72
N THR A 139 11.82 14.64 32.13
CA THR A 139 12.90 13.67 31.88
C THR A 139 12.95 12.63 32.98
N ASP A 140 13.79 11.60 32.84
CA ASP A 140 13.95 10.52 33.81
C ASP A 140 14.37 11.08 35.19
N ASP A 141 15.28 12.05 35.21
CA ASP A 141 15.72 12.73 36.43
C ASP A 141 14.61 13.59 37.05
N LEU A 142 13.90 14.41 36.25
CA LEU A 142 12.79 15.23 36.76
C LEU A 142 11.65 14.37 37.29
N ALA A 143 11.33 13.28 36.59
CA ALA A 143 10.30 12.35 37.03
C ALA A 143 10.69 11.73 38.36
N ARG A 144 11.91 11.17 38.47
CA ARG A 144 12.42 10.57 39.72
C ARG A 144 12.38 11.56 40.89
N ASP A 145 12.88 12.78 40.68
CA ASP A 145 13.11 13.75 41.75
C ASP A 145 11.84 14.48 42.21
N LEU A 146 10.81 14.58 41.35
CA LEU A 146 9.52 15.24 41.65
C LEU A 146 8.36 14.26 41.88
N THR A 147 8.64 12.95 41.83
CA THR A 147 7.64 11.89 42.02
C THR A 147 6.88 12.05 43.35
N SER A 148 7.59 12.39 44.43
CA SER A 148 7.01 12.47 45.77
C SER A 148 5.96 13.58 45.92
N GLU A 149 6.21 14.72 45.29
CA GLU A 149 5.36 15.89 45.26
C GLU A 149 4.12 15.61 44.42
N VAL A 150 4.28 15.04 43.22
CA VAL A 150 3.16 14.64 42.36
C VAL A 150 2.23 13.67 43.09
N PHE A 151 2.78 12.68 43.82
CA PHE A 151 1.97 11.69 44.54
C PHE A 151 1.20 12.29 45.71
N THR A 152 1.77 13.29 46.37
CA THR A 152 1.06 14.04 47.41
C THR A 152 -0.16 14.76 46.81
N LEU A 153 0.02 15.38 45.64
CA LEU A 153 -1.02 16.12 44.92
C LEU A 153 -2.16 15.24 44.40
N LEU A 154 -1.95 13.94 44.19
CA LEU A 154 -3.02 12.98 43.85
C LEU A 154 -4.10 12.85 44.93
N GLY A 155 -3.80 13.22 46.19
CA GLY A 155 -4.80 13.28 47.26
C GLY A 155 -5.23 14.69 47.64
N SER A 156 -4.84 15.71 46.87
CA SER A 156 -5.19 17.11 47.16
C SER A 156 -6.71 17.28 47.22
N SER A 157 -7.25 18.00 48.21
CA SER A 157 -8.69 18.28 48.31
C SER A 157 -9.21 19.13 47.13
N LYS A 158 -8.32 19.81 46.42
CA LYS A 158 -8.65 20.68 45.29
C LYS A 158 -8.75 19.86 43.99
N VAL A 159 -9.98 19.73 43.47
CA VAL A 159 -10.28 18.98 42.23
C VAL A 159 -9.43 19.45 41.05
N PHE A 160 -9.28 20.77 40.89
CA PHE A 160 -8.52 21.39 39.80
C PHE A 160 -7.05 20.95 39.76
N VAL A 161 -6.40 20.85 40.92
CA VAL A 161 -5.01 20.40 41.04
C VAL A 161 -4.93 18.89 40.89
N ARG A 162 -5.83 18.15 41.55
CA ARG A 162 -5.83 16.70 41.55
C ARG A 162 -5.95 16.12 40.13
N LYS A 163 -6.86 16.64 39.29
CA LYS A 163 -7.00 16.17 37.89
C LYS A 163 -5.73 16.37 37.05
N LYS A 164 -5.01 17.47 37.26
CA LYS A 164 -3.73 17.73 36.59
C LYS A 164 -2.64 16.80 37.10
N ALA A 165 -2.59 16.57 38.42
CA ALA A 165 -1.64 15.63 39.02
C ALA A 165 -1.84 14.21 38.46
N ILE A 166 -3.10 13.77 38.32
CA ILE A 166 -3.44 12.49 37.68
C ILE A 166 -2.91 12.43 36.24
N GLY A 167 -3.12 13.47 35.43
CA GLY A 167 -2.60 13.51 34.06
C GLY A 167 -1.07 13.40 33.97
N VAL A 168 -0.34 14.04 34.89
CA VAL A 168 1.14 13.98 34.95
C VAL A 168 1.66 12.59 35.26
N VAL A 169 0.89 11.75 35.96
CA VAL A 169 1.28 10.37 36.27
C VAL A 169 1.61 9.57 35.01
N LEU A 170 0.91 9.82 33.90
CA LEU A 170 1.19 9.13 32.63
C LEU A 170 2.63 9.37 32.17
N ARG A 171 3.10 10.62 32.25
CA ARG A 171 4.48 10.98 31.89
C ARG A 171 5.50 10.42 32.88
N VAL A 172 5.17 10.45 34.18
CA VAL A 172 6.04 9.89 35.24
C VAL A 172 6.21 8.38 35.07
N PHE A 173 5.14 7.63 34.80
CA PHE A 173 5.21 6.18 34.59
C PHE A 173 6.00 5.80 33.33
N ASP A 174 5.92 6.62 32.28
CA ASP A 174 6.66 6.40 31.03
C ASP A 174 8.17 6.61 31.20
N LYS A 175 8.59 7.60 32.00
CA LYS A 175 10.00 7.94 32.22
C LYS A 175 10.62 7.26 33.45
N TYR A 176 9.82 6.95 34.47
CA TYR A 176 10.26 6.32 35.71
C TYR A 176 9.29 5.20 36.14
N PRO A 177 9.41 3.99 35.55
CA PRO A 177 8.47 2.88 35.80
C PRO A 177 8.38 2.40 37.25
N ASP A 178 9.46 2.53 38.04
CA ASP A 178 9.46 2.14 39.45
C ASP A 178 8.46 2.93 40.30
N ALA A 179 8.07 4.13 39.86
CA ALA A 179 7.05 4.95 40.52
C ALA A 179 5.68 4.25 40.60
N VAL A 180 5.41 3.30 39.68
CA VAL A 180 4.15 2.57 39.63
C VAL A 180 3.91 1.77 40.90
N LYS A 181 4.94 1.07 41.41
CA LYS A 181 4.84 0.20 42.61
C LYS A 181 4.29 0.97 43.82
N VAL A 182 4.60 2.26 43.90
CA VAL A 182 4.26 3.12 45.03
C VAL A 182 2.90 3.82 44.83
N CYS A 183 2.61 4.31 43.63
CA CYS A 183 1.45 5.17 43.37
C CYS A 183 0.21 4.44 42.88
N PHE A 184 0.37 3.25 42.30
CA PHE A 184 -0.70 2.56 41.61
C PHE A 184 -1.99 2.44 42.46
N LYS A 185 -1.86 2.05 43.74
CA LYS A 185 -3.01 1.95 44.64
C LYS A 185 -3.76 3.27 44.80
N ARG A 186 -3.04 4.38 44.97
CA ARG A 186 -3.63 5.72 45.14
C ARG A 186 -4.27 6.22 43.84
N LEU A 187 -3.71 5.84 42.68
CA LEU A 187 -4.34 6.11 41.39
C LEU A 187 -5.67 5.34 41.25
N VAL A 188 -5.71 4.06 41.65
CA VAL A 188 -6.92 3.24 41.64
C VAL A 188 -7.99 3.79 42.58
N GLU A 189 -7.64 4.26 43.78
CA GLU A 189 -8.59 4.90 44.71
C GLU A 189 -9.31 6.11 44.09
N ASN A 190 -8.70 6.80 43.11
CA ASN A 190 -9.34 7.90 42.42
C ASN A 190 -10.41 7.44 41.38
N LEU A 191 -10.48 6.15 41.01
CA LEU A 191 -11.59 5.60 40.21
C LEU A 191 -12.91 5.56 40.98
N GLU A 192 -12.86 5.52 42.32
CA GLU A 192 -14.05 5.53 43.18
C GLU A 192 -14.55 6.95 43.50
N SER A 193 -13.87 7.98 42.98
CA SER A 193 -14.22 9.38 43.21
C SER A 193 -15.62 9.71 42.70
N SER A 194 -16.40 10.43 43.51
CA SER A 194 -17.72 10.93 43.11
C SER A 194 -17.66 12.13 42.16
N ASP A 195 -16.50 12.80 42.06
CA ASP A 195 -16.32 13.96 41.18
C ASP A 195 -16.10 13.53 39.71
N PRO A 196 -16.95 13.97 38.76
CA PRO A 196 -16.83 13.60 37.35
C PRO A 196 -15.53 14.05 36.67
N GLN A 197 -14.94 15.18 37.07
CA GLN A 197 -13.70 15.68 36.46
C GLN A 197 -12.51 14.79 36.86
N ILE A 198 -12.48 14.32 38.11
CA ILE A 198 -11.48 13.36 38.58
C ILE A 198 -11.66 12.04 37.85
N LEU A 199 -12.88 11.49 37.81
CA LEU A 199 -13.16 10.23 37.14
C LEU A 199 -12.69 10.26 35.67
N SER A 200 -13.01 11.33 34.93
CA SER A 200 -12.60 11.44 33.53
C SER A 200 -11.09 11.52 33.32
N ALA A 201 -10.37 12.16 34.24
CA ALA A 201 -8.91 12.23 34.20
C ALA A 201 -8.30 10.85 34.48
N VAL A 202 -8.77 10.14 35.51
CA VAL A 202 -8.24 8.82 35.90
C VAL A 202 -8.54 7.76 34.84
N VAL A 203 -9.78 7.71 34.34
CA VAL A 203 -10.16 6.81 33.24
C VAL A 203 -9.37 7.14 31.98
N GLY A 204 -9.08 8.42 31.72
CA GLY A 204 -8.20 8.83 30.62
C GLY A 204 -6.79 8.26 30.75
N VAL A 205 -6.18 8.36 31.93
CA VAL A 205 -4.86 7.77 32.21
C VAL A 205 -4.89 6.25 32.03
N PHE A 206 -5.89 5.56 32.59
CA PHE A 206 -6.01 4.11 32.41
C PHE A 206 -6.27 3.69 30.96
N CYS A 207 -6.95 4.51 30.16
CA CYS A 207 -7.14 4.25 28.73
C CYS A 207 -5.80 4.19 27.98
N GLU A 208 -4.90 5.14 28.26
CA GLU A 208 -3.55 5.15 27.67
C GLU A 208 -2.68 4.01 28.21
N LEU A 209 -2.70 3.79 29.53
CA LEU A 209 -1.92 2.74 30.17
C LEU A 209 -2.33 1.32 29.70
N THR A 210 -3.64 1.05 29.60
CA THR A 210 -4.15 -0.24 29.11
C THR A 210 -3.82 -0.46 27.64
N THR A 211 -3.67 0.61 26.86
CA THR A 211 -3.28 0.50 25.44
C THR A 211 -1.84 0.00 25.30
N LYS A 212 -0.95 0.36 26.22
CA LYS A 212 0.45 -0.10 26.25
C LYS A 212 0.57 -1.54 26.77
N ASP A 213 -0.01 -1.84 27.94
CA ASP A 213 0.05 -3.18 28.54
C ASP A 213 -1.32 -3.63 29.09
N PRO A 214 -2.19 -4.27 28.28
CA PRO A 214 -3.53 -4.62 28.73
C PRO A 214 -3.57 -5.67 29.86
N ARG A 215 -2.57 -6.57 29.95
CA ARG A 215 -2.61 -7.71 30.89
C ARG A 215 -2.56 -7.26 32.34
N SER A 216 -1.74 -6.26 32.63
CA SER A 216 -1.51 -5.77 33.98
C SER A 216 -2.74 -5.08 34.60
N TYR A 217 -3.66 -4.56 33.79
CA TYR A 217 -4.87 -3.87 34.26
C TYR A 217 -6.11 -4.76 34.30
N LEU A 218 -6.00 -6.04 33.94
CA LEU A 218 -7.11 -6.99 33.96
C LEU A 218 -7.80 -7.12 35.33
N PRO A 219 -7.09 -7.06 36.48
CA PRO A 219 -7.74 -7.07 37.79
C PRO A 219 -8.69 -5.89 38.05
N LEU A 220 -8.53 -4.77 37.32
CA LEU A 220 -9.39 -3.57 37.42
C LEU A 220 -10.65 -3.64 36.54
N ALA A 221 -10.86 -4.76 35.83
CA ALA A 221 -12.05 -4.94 34.99
C ALA A 221 -13.39 -4.76 35.75
N PRO A 222 -13.55 -5.20 37.01
CA PRO A 222 -14.79 -4.96 37.77
C PRO A 222 -15.09 -3.46 37.99
N GLU A 223 -14.08 -2.65 38.26
CA GLU A 223 -14.17 -1.21 38.49
C GLU A 223 -14.58 -0.50 37.20
N PHE A 224 -13.93 -0.84 36.07
CA PHE A 224 -14.32 -0.32 34.76
C PHE A 224 -15.73 -0.76 34.36
N TYR A 225 -16.13 -1.98 34.71
CA TYR A 225 -17.48 -2.50 34.42
C TYR A 225 -18.55 -1.70 35.17
N LYS A 226 -18.28 -1.36 36.44
CA LYS A 226 -19.17 -0.50 37.22
C LYS A 226 -19.35 0.87 36.54
N ILE A 227 -18.26 1.48 36.08
CA ILE A 227 -18.31 2.76 35.35
C ILE A 227 -19.10 2.63 34.04
N LEU A 228 -18.94 1.53 33.29
CA LEU A 228 -19.68 1.28 32.06
C LEU A 228 -21.20 1.25 32.27
N VAL A 229 -21.66 0.70 33.39
CA VAL A 229 -23.09 0.55 33.70
C VAL A 229 -23.67 1.81 34.35
N ASP A 230 -22.94 2.41 35.29
CA ASP A 230 -23.45 3.51 36.13
C ASP A 230 -23.26 4.89 35.51
N SER A 231 -22.23 5.08 34.67
CA SER A 231 -21.91 6.40 34.10
C SER A 231 -22.91 6.85 33.04
N ARG A 232 -23.18 8.15 33.03
CA ARG A 232 -23.97 8.84 31.99
C ARG A 232 -23.13 9.74 31.10
N ASN A 233 -21.83 9.88 31.40
CA ASN A 233 -20.93 10.73 30.64
C ASN A 233 -20.40 9.98 29.42
N ASN A 234 -20.79 10.42 28.22
CA ASN A 234 -20.37 9.81 26.96
C ASN A 234 -18.85 9.70 26.83
N TRP A 235 -18.08 10.69 27.31
CA TRP A 235 -16.63 10.69 27.19
C TRP A 235 -15.96 9.62 28.05
N ASP A 236 -16.49 9.38 29.25
CA ASP A 236 -15.97 8.34 30.14
C ASP A 236 -16.33 6.95 29.62
N LEU A 237 -17.57 6.80 29.11
CA LEU A 237 -18.01 5.56 28.48
C LEU A 237 -17.17 5.22 27.25
N ILE A 238 -16.86 6.18 26.37
CA ILE A 238 -15.96 5.98 25.22
C ILE A 238 -14.59 5.45 25.68
N LYS A 239 -13.98 6.07 26.70
CA LYS A 239 -12.68 5.63 27.21
C LYS A 239 -12.75 4.23 27.83
N VAL A 240 -13.81 3.92 28.58
CA VAL A 240 -14.03 2.59 29.17
C VAL A 240 -14.26 1.53 28.09
N LEU A 241 -14.97 1.85 27.02
CA LEU A 241 -15.15 0.96 25.87
C LEU A 241 -13.80 0.63 25.21
N LYS A 242 -12.93 1.64 25.01
CA LYS A 242 -11.56 1.44 24.51
C LYS A 242 -10.73 0.53 25.41
N ILE A 243 -10.83 0.70 26.72
CA ILE A 243 -10.20 -0.19 27.72
C ILE A 243 -10.71 -1.62 27.51
N PHE A 244 -12.03 -1.83 27.47
CA PHE A 244 -12.61 -3.16 27.28
C PHE A 244 -12.31 -3.79 25.93
N ALA A 245 -12.18 -3.02 24.85
CA ALA A 245 -11.74 -3.52 23.56
C ALA A 245 -10.36 -4.20 23.68
N LYS A 246 -9.43 -3.60 24.42
CA LYS A 246 -8.10 -4.19 24.67
C LYS A 246 -8.14 -5.36 25.65
N LEU A 247 -8.88 -5.25 26.75
CA LEU A 247 -8.96 -6.31 27.76
C LEU A 247 -9.68 -7.56 27.26
N ALA A 248 -10.71 -7.42 26.42
CA ALA A 248 -11.48 -8.53 25.86
C ALA A 248 -10.66 -9.43 24.94
N LEU A 249 -9.67 -8.87 24.24
CA LEU A 249 -8.73 -9.64 23.40
C LEU A 249 -7.79 -10.52 24.24
N VAL A 250 -7.48 -10.10 25.48
CA VAL A 250 -6.63 -10.87 26.40
C VAL A 250 -7.42 -11.96 27.12
N GLU A 251 -8.64 -11.66 27.57
CA GLU A 251 -9.49 -12.61 28.29
C GLU A 251 -10.87 -12.73 27.61
N PRO A 252 -11.07 -13.75 26.76
CA PRO A 252 -12.30 -13.94 25.98
C PRO A 252 -13.57 -14.13 26.84
N ARG A 253 -13.44 -14.56 28.11
CA ARG A 253 -14.59 -14.66 29.03
C ARG A 253 -15.15 -13.28 29.38
N LEU A 254 -14.30 -12.26 29.41
CA LEU A 254 -14.72 -10.88 29.65
C LEU A 254 -15.56 -10.35 28.48
N ALA A 255 -15.22 -10.70 27.24
CA ALA A 255 -15.99 -10.32 26.06
C ALA A 255 -17.48 -10.72 26.19
N LYS A 256 -17.76 -11.94 26.65
CA LYS A 256 -19.13 -12.42 26.90
C LYS A 256 -19.87 -11.60 27.95
N LYS A 257 -19.19 -11.19 29.02
CA LYS A 257 -19.81 -10.45 30.13
C LYS A 257 -20.11 -8.99 29.77
N VAL A 258 -19.28 -8.38 28.93
CA VAL A 258 -19.39 -6.96 28.57
C VAL A 258 -20.28 -6.75 27.33
N ALA A 259 -20.51 -7.79 26.52
CA ALA A 259 -21.36 -7.73 25.33
C ALA A 259 -22.77 -7.17 25.59
N ASP A 260 -23.48 -7.68 26.60
CA ASP A 260 -24.85 -7.25 26.90
C ASP A 260 -24.94 -5.77 27.32
N PRO A 261 -24.11 -5.27 28.27
CA PRO A 261 -24.03 -3.84 28.58
C PRO A 261 -23.74 -2.96 27.37
N ILE A 262 -22.81 -3.36 26.49
CA ILE A 262 -22.48 -2.60 25.28
C ILE A 262 -23.67 -2.56 24.32
N CYS A 263 -24.36 -3.68 24.14
CA CYS A 263 -25.55 -3.74 23.29
C CYS A 263 -26.68 -2.84 23.82
N GLU A 264 -26.87 -2.80 25.13
CA GLU A 264 -27.87 -1.92 25.74
C GLU A 264 -27.47 -0.44 25.58
N LEU A 265 -26.20 -0.13 25.76
CA LEU A 265 -25.68 1.21 25.53
C LEU A 265 -25.88 1.64 24.08
N MET A 266 -25.61 0.75 23.12
CA MET A 266 -25.79 0.96 21.69
C MET A 266 -27.26 1.20 21.30
N ARG A 267 -28.21 0.57 22.00
CA ARG A 267 -29.66 0.81 21.79
C ARG A 267 -30.13 2.15 22.37
N ARG A 268 -29.62 2.54 23.53
CA ARG A 268 -30.09 3.72 24.27
C ARG A 268 -29.45 5.04 23.83
N THR A 269 -28.23 4.97 23.30
CA THR A 269 -27.42 6.16 23.03
C THR A 269 -27.91 6.91 21.80
N VAL A 270 -28.13 8.23 21.95
CA VAL A 270 -28.40 9.15 20.83
C VAL A 270 -27.13 9.78 20.24
N GLY A 271 -26.03 9.80 21.00
CA GLY A 271 -24.75 10.37 20.57
C GLY A 271 -23.99 9.47 19.61
N LYS A 272 -23.79 9.94 18.37
CA LYS A 272 -23.11 9.19 17.29
C LYS A 272 -21.69 8.76 17.66
N SER A 273 -20.92 9.57 18.40
CA SER A 273 -19.55 9.23 18.81
C SER A 273 -19.48 8.04 19.76
N LEU A 274 -20.38 7.97 20.75
CA LEU A 274 -20.45 6.86 21.69
C LEU A 274 -21.02 5.61 21.01
N LEU A 275 -22.03 5.78 20.14
CA LEU A 275 -22.56 4.71 19.30
C LEU A 275 -21.47 4.08 18.43
N PHE A 276 -20.65 4.91 17.76
CA PHE A 276 -19.53 4.43 16.96
C PHE A 276 -18.51 3.66 17.79
N GLU A 277 -18.14 4.15 18.98
CA GLU A 277 -17.20 3.44 19.84
C GLU A 277 -17.77 2.09 20.32
N CYS A 278 -19.08 2.00 20.57
CA CYS A 278 -19.74 0.71 20.86
C CYS A 278 -19.60 -0.25 19.67
N ILE A 279 -19.93 0.22 18.46
CA ILE A 279 -19.79 -0.55 17.22
C ILE A 279 -18.34 -1.01 17.05
N ARG A 280 -17.37 -0.08 17.13
CA ARG A 280 -15.94 -0.35 16.98
C ARG A 280 -15.44 -1.40 17.98
N THR A 281 -15.86 -1.29 19.23
CA THR A 281 -15.53 -2.26 20.29
C THR A 281 -16.05 -3.64 19.92
N VAL A 282 -17.30 -3.74 19.46
CA VAL A 282 -17.90 -5.02 19.05
C VAL A 282 -17.18 -5.62 17.84
N VAL A 283 -17.02 -4.87 16.74
CA VAL A 283 -16.44 -5.41 15.49
C VAL A 283 -14.97 -5.80 15.66
N SER A 284 -14.21 -5.07 16.47
CA SER A 284 -12.78 -5.36 16.68
C SER A 284 -12.53 -6.50 17.67
N SER A 285 -13.28 -6.56 18.77
CA SER A 285 -12.88 -7.33 19.97
C SER A 285 -13.95 -8.30 20.46
N LEU A 286 -15.19 -8.19 19.99
CA LEU A 286 -16.31 -9.08 20.35
C LEU A 286 -16.96 -9.70 19.10
N SER A 287 -16.22 -9.86 18.01
CA SER A 287 -16.74 -10.40 16.74
C SER A 287 -17.31 -11.82 16.90
N ASP A 288 -16.81 -12.61 17.84
CA ASP A 288 -17.33 -13.96 18.14
C ASP A 288 -18.72 -13.95 18.81
N GLN A 289 -19.21 -12.79 19.27
CA GLN A 289 -20.55 -12.65 19.87
C GLN A 289 -21.58 -12.28 18.79
N GLU A 290 -22.20 -13.29 18.18
CA GLU A 290 -23.09 -13.14 17.02
C GLU A 290 -24.25 -12.14 17.24
N THR A 291 -24.86 -12.15 18.43
CA THR A 291 -25.98 -11.23 18.75
C THR A 291 -25.54 -9.76 18.79
N ALA A 292 -24.38 -9.49 19.40
CA ALA A 292 -23.80 -8.16 19.46
C ALA A 292 -23.36 -7.70 18.07
N LEU A 293 -22.73 -8.59 17.30
CA LEU A 293 -22.28 -8.31 15.94
C LEU A 293 -23.44 -7.95 15.01
N LYS A 294 -24.52 -8.74 15.01
CA LYS A 294 -25.72 -8.43 14.19
C LYS A 294 -26.31 -7.06 14.52
N LEU A 295 -26.39 -6.72 15.81
CA LEU A 295 -26.86 -5.40 16.23
C LEU A 295 -25.89 -4.28 15.78
N ALA A 296 -24.58 -4.51 15.88
CA ALA A 296 -23.59 -3.55 15.40
C ALA A 296 -23.69 -3.35 13.87
N VAL A 297 -23.85 -4.41 13.09
CA VAL A 297 -24.05 -4.34 11.63
C VAL A 297 -25.34 -3.58 11.29
N ALA A 298 -26.44 -3.81 12.00
CA ALA A 298 -27.66 -3.04 11.82
C ALA A 298 -27.46 -1.54 12.12
N LYS A 299 -26.67 -1.20 13.15
CA LYS A 299 -26.32 0.19 13.47
C LYS A 299 -25.32 0.82 12.49
N ILE A 300 -24.41 0.03 11.91
CA ILE A 300 -23.53 0.47 10.83
C ILE A 300 -24.36 0.89 9.62
N ARG A 301 -25.42 0.14 9.28
CA ARG A 301 -26.32 0.52 8.18
C ARG A 301 -26.93 1.91 8.37
N GLU A 302 -27.28 2.28 9.61
CA GLU A 302 -27.76 3.64 9.92
C GLU A 302 -26.71 4.71 9.61
N PHE A 303 -25.41 4.41 9.72
CA PHE A 303 -24.32 5.33 9.39
C PHE A 303 -24.08 5.43 7.89
N LEU A 304 -24.20 4.32 7.16
CA LEU A 304 -23.99 4.28 5.71
C LEU A 304 -25.06 5.04 4.91
N VAL A 305 -26.28 5.09 5.44
CA VAL A 305 -27.42 5.78 4.81
C VAL A 305 -27.55 7.23 5.25
N ASP A 306 -26.80 7.65 6.28
CA ASP A 306 -26.80 9.02 6.80
C ASP A 306 -26.25 10.01 5.76
N ASP A 307 -26.70 11.27 5.80
CA ASP A 307 -26.24 12.31 4.87
C ASP A 307 -24.85 12.83 5.24
N ASP A 308 -24.45 12.73 6.52
CA ASP A 308 -23.12 13.14 6.98
C ASP A 308 -22.03 12.19 6.45
N ARG A 309 -21.15 12.73 5.61
CA ARG A 309 -20.03 12.02 4.99
C ARG A 309 -19.07 11.43 6.03
N ASN A 310 -18.90 12.08 7.18
CA ASN A 310 -18.08 11.54 8.27
C ASN A 310 -18.70 10.26 8.84
N LEU A 311 -20.02 10.23 9.01
CA LEU A 311 -20.71 9.04 9.48
C LEU A 311 -20.66 7.91 8.45
N LYS A 312 -20.84 8.21 7.16
CA LYS A 312 -20.66 7.22 6.09
C LYS A 312 -19.27 6.61 6.13
N TYR A 313 -18.22 7.44 6.19
CA TYR A 313 -16.84 6.98 6.28
C TYR A 313 -16.62 6.08 7.50
N LEU A 314 -17.10 6.48 8.68
CA LEU A 314 -17.01 5.66 9.90
C LEU A 314 -17.75 4.32 9.76
N GLY A 315 -18.92 4.32 9.11
CA GLY A 315 -19.67 3.09 8.81
C GLY A 315 -18.90 2.13 7.90
N LEU A 316 -18.32 2.64 6.82
CA LEU A 316 -17.48 1.87 5.90
C LEU A 316 -16.24 1.33 6.62
N HIS A 317 -15.55 2.18 7.39
CA HIS A 317 -14.39 1.77 8.17
C HIS A 317 -14.73 0.66 9.19
N ALA A 318 -15.90 0.72 9.84
CA ALA A 318 -16.36 -0.34 10.73
C ALA A 318 -16.62 -1.67 10.00
N LEU A 319 -17.16 -1.65 8.79
CA LEU A 319 -17.28 -2.85 7.94
C LEU A 319 -15.90 -3.40 7.56
N SER A 320 -14.95 -2.53 7.26
CA SER A 320 -13.59 -2.89 6.84
C SER A 320 -12.86 -3.67 7.93
N ILE A 321 -13.05 -3.27 9.20
CA ILE A 321 -12.52 -4.00 10.36
C ILE A 321 -13.12 -5.40 10.48
N VAL A 322 -14.41 -5.58 10.15
CA VAL A 322 -15.13 -6.86 10.34
C VAL A 322 -15.02 -7.81 9.14
N ALA A 323 -14.80 -7.28 7.94
CA ALA A 323 -14.80 -8.00 6.68
C ALA A 323 -13.91 -9.27 6.67
N PRO A 324 -12.68 -9.27 7.22
CA PRO A 324 -11.80 -10.45 7.17
C PRO A 324 -12.37 -11.69 7.87
N LYS A 325 -13.19 -11.52 8.91
CA LYS A 325 -13.82 -12.64 9.65
C LYS A 325 -15.28 -12.86 9.26
N HIS A 326 -15.98 -11.80 8.87
CA HIS A 326 -17.44 -11.80 8.71
C HIS A 326 -17.85 -11.07 7.43
N LEU A 327 -17.45 -11.62 6.28
CA LEU A 327 -17.75 -11.04 4.97
C LEU A 327 -19.26 -10.85 4.70
N TRP A 328 -20.11 -11.68 5.32
CA TRP A 328 -21.56 -11.57 5.24
C TRP A 328 -22.08 -10.18 5.65
N ALA A 329 -21.41 -9.49 6.59
CA ALA A 329 -21.81 -8.17 7.05
C ALA A 329 -21.64 -7.10 5.96
N VAL A 330 -20.62 -7.25 5.12
CA VAL A 330 -20.39 -6.38 3.96
C VAL A 330 -21.42 -6.71 2.87
N LEU A 331 -21.67 -8.00 2.61
CA LEU A 331 -22.65 -8.45 1.62
C LEU A 331 -24.07 -7.98 1.91
N GLU A 332 -24.49 -7.94 3.18
CA GLU A 332 -25.80 -7.41 3.59
C GLU A 332 -25.93 -5.90 3.31
N ASN A 333 -24.81 -5.17 3.32
CA ASN A 333 -24.76 -3.72 3.09
C ASN A 333 -24.20 -3.35 1.71
N LYS A 334 -24.10 -4.30 0.78
CA LYS A 334 -23.44 -4.12 -0.53
C LYS A 334 -23.95 -2.91 -1.31
N GLU A 335 -25.26 -2.67 -1.27
CA GLU A 335 -25.90 -1.57 -2.01
C GLU A 335 -25.40 -0.20 -1.55
N ALA A 336 -25.24 -0.05 -0.22
CA ALA A 336 -24.73 1.18 0.36
C ALA A 336 -23.24 1.37 0.05
N VAL A 337 -22.46 0.28 0.05
CA VAL A 337 -21.04 0.31 -0.32
C VAL A 337 -20.86 0.69 -1.79
N VAL A 338 -21.62 0.10 -2.71
CA VAL A 338 -21.56 0.44 -4.15
C VAL A 338 -21.98 1.89 -4.38
N LYS A 339 -23.05 2.36 -3.71
CA LYS A 339 -23.50 3.76 -3.80
C LYS A 339 -22.41 4.73 -3.31
N ALA A 340 -21.62 4.34 -2.30
CA ALA A 340 -20.54 5.16 -1.75
C ALA A 340 -19.36 5.39 -2.72
N LEU A 341 -19.20 4.58 -3.78
CA LEU A 341 -18.24 4.85 -4.85
C LEU A 341 -18.52 6.16 -5.60
N SER A 342 -19.76 6.63 -5.57
CA SER A 342 -20.20 7.87 -6.22
C SER A 342 -20.27 9.06 -5.26
N ASP A 343 -19.80 8.92 -4.02
CA ASP A 343 -19.82 10.04 -3.06
C ASP A 343 -18.85 11.15 -3.51
N GLU A 344 -19.04 12.38 -3.03
CA GLU A 344 -18.15 13.50 -3.37
C GLU A 344 -16.83 13.44 -2.60
N ASP A 345 -16.82 12.82 -1.41
CA ASP A 345 -15.62 12.73 -0.56
C ASP A 345 -14.67 11.61 -1.04
N PRO A 346 -13.41 11.93 -1.39
CA PRO A 346 -12.45 10.94 -1.86
C PRO A 346 -12.16 9.84 -0.82
N ASN A 347 -12.22 10.13 0.48
CA ASN A 347 -11.97 9.13 1.52
C ASN A 347 -13.10 8.10 1.57
N VAL A 348 -14.35 8.54 1.37
CA VAL A 348 -15.52 7.65 1.28
C VAL A 348 -15.41 6.76 0.05
N LYS A 349 -15.05 7.33 -1.10
CA LYS A 349 -14.83 6.58 -2.36
C LYS A 349 -13.77 5.49 -2.19
N LEU A 350 -12.61 5.83 -1.60
CA LEU A 350 -11.49 4.91 -1.43
C LEU A 350 -11.80 3.78 -0.45
N GLU A 351 -12.47 4.07 0.68
CA GLU A 351 -12.85 3.03 1.64
C GLU A 351 -13.92 2.09 1.05
N ALA A 352 -14.86 2.64 0.27
CA ALA A 352 -15.85 1.85 -0.46
C ALA A 352 -15.20 0.91 -1.50
N LEU A 353 -14.19 1.42 -2.22
CA LEU A 353 -13.40 0.62 -3.16
C LEU A 353 -12.68 -0.53 -2.44
N HIS A 354 -11.96 -0.25 -1.35
CA HIS A 354 -11.30 -1.29 -0.55
C HIS A 354 -12.27 -2.37 -0.06
N LEU A 355 -13.44 -1.97 0.41
CA LEU A 355 -14.48 -2.91 0.83
C LEU A 355 -14.98 -3.78 -0.32
N LEU A 356 -15.25 -3.20 -1.49
CA LEU A 356 -15.66 -3.99 -2.66
C LEU A 356 -14.58 -4.99 -3.06
N MET A 357 -13.32 -4.58 -3.05
CA MET A 357 -12.20 -5.50 -3.35
C MET A 357 -12.05 -6.62 -2.31
N SER A 358 -12.49 -6.41 -1.07
CA SER A 358 -12.53 -7.47 -0.05
C SER A 358 -13.60 -8.54 -0.31
N MET A 359 -14.61 -8.22 -1.13
CA MET A 359 -15.71 -9.13 -1.49
C MET A 359 -15.42 -9.96 -2.73
N VAL A 360 -14.34 -9.66 -3.45
CA VAL A 360 -14.00 -10.32 -4.72
C VAL A 360 -13.62 -11.78 -4.50
N ASN A 361 -14.25 -12.66 -5.26
CA ASN A 361 -14.00 -14.11 -5.33
C ASN A 361 -14.15 -14.59 -6.79
N GLU A 362 -13.88 -15.88 -7.03
CA GLU A 362 -13.97 -16.51 -8.36
C GLU A 362 -15.33 -16.32 -9.04
N ASP A 363 -16.43 -16.31 -8.27
CA ASP A 363 -17.79 -16.24 -8.80
C ASP A 363 -18.21 -14.82 -9.21
N ASN A 364 -17.65 -13.80 -8.57
CA ASN A 364 -18.12 -12.41 -8.70
C ASN A 364 -17.08 -11.43 -9.27
N VAL A 365 -15.84 -11.87 -9.51
CA VAL A 365 -14.75 -11.01 -10.00
C VAL A 365 -15.13 -10.29 -11.29
N SER A 366 -15.84 -10.95 -12.20
CA SER A 366 -16.26 -10.38 -13.48
C SER A 366 -17.32 -9.29 -13.33
N GLU A 367 -18.34 -9.54 -12.49
CA GLU A 367 -19.39 -8.56 -12.21
C GLU A 367 -18.85 -7.33 -11.48
N ILE A 368 -18.02 -7.52 -10.44
CA ILE A 368 -17.44 -6.41 -9.66
C ILE A 368 -16.51 -5.58 -10.55
N SER A 369 -15.63 -6.23 -11.33
CA SER A 369 -14.72 -5.52 -12.24
C SER A 369 -15.48 -4.70 -13.27
N ARG A 370 -16.58 -5.21 -13.82
CA ARG A 370 -17.46 -4.47 -14.75
C ARG A 370 -18.09 -3.24 -14.10
N ILE A 371 -18.58 -3.37 -12.86
CA ILE A 371 -19.16 -2.23 -12.12
C ILE A 371 -18.10 -1.17 -11.89
N LEU A 372 -16.92 -1.58 -11.40
CA LEU A 372 -15.80 -0.68 -11.16
C LEU A 372 -15.32 0.00 -12.45
N MET A 373 -15.30 -0.71 -13.58
CA MET A 373 -14.91 -0.14 -14.87
C MET A 373 -15.87 0.97 -15.33
N ASN A 374 -17.18 0.76 -15.14
CA ASN A 374 -18.18 1.78 -15.43
C ASN A 374 -18.00 3.04 -14.55
N TYR A 375 -17.56 2.87 -13.31
CA TYR A 375 -17.21 4.00 -12.45
C TYR A 375 -15.91 4.67 -12.87
N ALA A 376 -14.88 3.91 -13.25
CA ALA A 376 -13.60 4.44 -13.70
C ALA A 376 -13.75 5.39 -14.90
N LEU A 377 -14.67 5.10 -15.84
CA LEU A 377 -14.98 5.94 -17.00
C LEU A 377 -15.60 7.31 -16.64
N LYS A 378 -16.27 7.41 -15.50
CA LYS A 378 -16.97 8.63 -15.04
C LYS A 378 -16.20 9.39 -13.95
N SER A 379 -15.12 8.80 -13.45
CA SER A 379 -14.38 9.31 -12.30
C SER A 379 -13.29 10.29 -12.70
N ASP A 380 -12.80 11.05 -11.74
CA ASP A 380 -11.60 11.85 -11.90
C ASP A 380 -10.36 10.96 -12.19
N PRO A 381 -9.32 11.50 -12.84
CA PRO A 381 -8.14 10.72 -13.22
C PRO A 381 -7.46 10.01 -12.06
N PHE A 382 -7.46 10.60 -10.85
CA PHE A 382 -6.83 9.99 -9.68
C PHE A 382 -7.62 8.75 -9.25
N PHE A 383 -8.92 8.88 -9.00
CA PHE A 383 -9.74 7.76 -8.57
C PHE A 383 -9.89 6.67 -9.64
N CYS A 384 -9.92 7.06 -10.92
CA CYS A 384 -9.88 6.12 -12.06
C CYS A 384 -8.68 5.17 -11.98
N ASN A 385 -7.48 5.70 -11.71
CA ASN A 385 -6.26 4.90 -11.61
C ASN A 385 -6.20 4.04 -10.34
N GLU A 386 -6.82 4.48 -9.24
CA GLU A 386 -6.97 3.66 -8.02
C GLU A 386 -7.91 2.46 -8.26
N ILE A 387 -8.99 2.65 -9.03
CA ILE A 387 -9.87 1.56 -9.45
C ILE A 387 -9.10 0.55 -10.32
N ILE A 388 -8.41 1.01 -11.36
CA ILE A 388 -7.65 0.15 -12.27
C ILE A 388 -6.59 -0.63 -11.47
N ALA A 389 -5.82 0.04 -10.62
CA ALA A 389 -4.81 -0.59 -9.77
C ALA A 389 -5.41 -1.66 -8.85
N SER A 390 -6.58 -1.37 -8.25
CA SER A 390 -7.28 -2.29 -7.38
C SER A 390 -7.71 -3.57 -8.11
N ILE A 391 -8.28 -3.45 -9.31
CA ILE A 391 -8.70 -4.60 -10.12
C ILE A 391 -7.47 -5.42 -10.53
N LEU A 392 -6.42 -4.79 -11.04
CA LEU A 392 -5.18 -5.45 -11.46
C LEU A 392 -4.53 -6.22 -10.30
N LEU A 393 -4.50 -5.61 -9.11
CA LEU A 393 -3.95 -6.24 -7.91
C LEU A 393 -4.82 -7.42 -7.46
N ALA A 394 -6.15 -7.31 -7.49
CA ALA A 394 -7.01 -8.43 -7.11
C ALA A 394 -6.89 -9.60 -8.07
N CYS A 395 -6.87 -9.34 -9.38
CA CYS A 395 -6.82 -10.37 -10.40
C CYS A 395 -5.46 -11.07 -10.50
N SER A 396 -4.36 -10.39 -10.19
CA SER A 396 -3.01 -10.99 -10.21
C SER A 396 -2.61 -11.73 -8.93
N ARG A 397 -3.40 -11.66 -7.86
CA ARG A 397 -3.12 -12.35 -6.58
C ARG A 397 -2.90 -13.86 -6.79
N ASN A 398 -1.89 -14.39 -6.10
CA ASN A 398 -1.56 -15.82 -6.05
C ASN A 398 -1.48 -16.47 -7.45
N SER A 399 -0.84 -15.80 -8.41
CA SER A 399 -0.74 -16.24 -9.82
C SER A 399 -2.12 -16.46 -10.46
N TYR A 400 -2.96 -15.42 -10.44
CA TYR A 400 -4.30 -15.43 -11.04
C TYR A 400 -5.24 -16.49 -10.45
N GLU A 401 -5.18 -16.70 -9.12
CA GLU A 401 -5.99 -17.71 -8.43
C GLU A 401 -7.49 -17.55 -8.71
N ILE A 402 -7.97 -16.31 -8.66
CA ILE A 402 -9.40 -15.98 -8.80
C ILE A 402 -9.89 -16.00 -10.26
N ILE A 403 -8.99 -16.13 -11.24
CA ILE A 403 -9.33 -16.05 -12.66
C ILE A 403 -9.58 -17.45 -13.21
N VAL A 404 -10.83 -17.66 -13.66
CA VAL A 404 -11.26 -18.90 -14.33
C VAL A 404 -11.23 -18.75 -15.86
N ASP A 405 -11.62 -17.58 -16.36
CA ASP A 405 -11.69 -17.25 -17.79
C ASP A 405 -10.64 -16.20 -18.15
N PHE A 406 -9.53 -16.65 -18.76
CA PHE A 406 -8.44 -15.78 -19.20
C PHE A 406 -8.80 -14.96 -20.45
N ASP A 407 -9.72 -15.43 -21.29
CA ASP A 407 -10.15 -14.70 -22.48
C ASP A 407 -10.90 -13.43 -22.06
N TRP A 408 -11.79 -13.57 -21.08
CA TRP A 408 -12.44 -12.43 -20.42
C TRP A 408 -11.43 -11.49 -19.79
N TYR A 409 -10.44 -12.02 -19.04
CA TYR A 409 -9.48 -11.18 -18.34
C TYR A 409 -8.57 -10.39 -19.30
N LEU A 410 -8.11 -11.02 -20.38
CA LEU A 410 -7.35 -10.34 -21.44
C LEU A 410 -8.18 -9.25 -22.13
N SER A 411 -9.46 -9.51 -22.37
CA SER A 411 -10.38 -8.50 -22.90
C SER A 411 -10.50 -7.30 -21.96
N LEU A 412 -10.64 -7.55 -20.65
CA LEU A 412 -10.67 -6.51 -19.62
C LEU A 412 -9.39 -5.66 -19.58
N LEU A 413 -8.20 -6.29 -19.68
CA LEU A 413 -6.93 -5.56 -19.76
C LEU A 413 -6.87 -4.66 -21.00
N GLY A 414 -7.38 -5.14 -22.14
CA GLY A 414 -7.51 -4.35 -23.36
C GLY A 414 -8.50 -3.19 -23.24
N GLU A 415 -9.61 -3.37 -22.52
CA GLU A 415 -10.57 -2.30 -22.21
C GLU A 415 -9.95 -1.23 -21.30
N MET A 416 -9.22 -1.64 -20.25
CA MET A 416 -8.51 -0.73 -19.34
C MET A 416 -7.52 0.17 -20.08
N ALA A 417 -6.79 -0.39 -21.05
CA ALA A 417 -5.82 0.35 -21.85
C ALA A 417 -6.45 1.47 -22.70
N ARG A 418 -7.75 1.37 -23.04
CA ARG A 418 -8.48 2.36 -23.82
C ARG A 418 -9.08 3.49 -22.98
N ILE A 419 -8.95 3.43 -21.66
CA ILE A 419 -9.44 4.49 -20.78
C ILE A 419 -8.54 5.72 -20.93
N PRO A 420 -9.10 6.92 -21.21
CA PRO A 420 -8.30 8.12 -21.51
C PRO A 420 -7.28 8.49 -20.43
N HIS A 421 -7.55 8.16 -19.17
CA HIS A 421 -6.74 8.52 -18.02
C HIS A 421 -5.88 7.36 -17.48
N CYS A 422 -5.74 6.25 -18.20
CA CYS A 422 -4.94 5.10 -17.73
C CYS A 422 -3.45 5.46 -17.59
N GLN A 423 -2.95 5.40 -16.35
CA GLN A 423 -1.54 5.62 -16.00
C GLN A 423 -0.82 4.31 -15.59
N ARG A 424 -1.57 3.21 -15.41
CA ARG A 424 -1.08 1.88 -14.95
C ARG A 424 -0.61 0.97 -16.09
N GLY A 425 -0.02 1.54 -17.14
CA GLY A 425 0.31 0.76 -18.32
C GLY A 425 1.48 -0.21 -18.13
N GLN A 426 2.38 0.04 -17.17
CA GLN A 426 3.45 -0.88 -16.83
C GLN A 426 2.90 -2.19 -16.27
N GLU A 427 1.97 -2.10 -15.32
CA GLU A 427 1.33 -3.27 -14.69
C GLU A 427 0.47 -4.04 -15.68
N ILE A 428 -0.31 -3.37 -16.52
CA ILE A 428 -1.11 -4.01 -17.58
C ILE A 428 -0.18 -4.74 -18.57
N GLY A 429 0.88 -4.07 -19.05
CA GLY A 429 1.83 -4.66 -19.99
C GLY A 429 2.54 -5.89 -19.41
N HIS A 430 2.95 -5.83 -18.14
CA HIS A 430 3.54 -6.98 -17.46
C HIS A 430 2.57 -8.17 -17.42
N GLN A 431 1.31 -7.95 -17.05
CA GLN A 431 0.33 -9.03 -16.96
C GLN A 431 -0.01 -9.64 -18.33
N LEU A 432 -0.01 -8.85 -19.42
CA LEU A 432 -0.17 -9.39 -20.79
C LEU A 432 0.97 -10.37 -21.14
N ILE A 433 2.21 -10.03 -20.80
CA ILE A 433 3.38 -10.89 -21.03
C ILE A 433 3.33 -12.12 -20.11
N ASP A 434 3.02 -11.94 -18.83
CA ASP A 434 2.97 -13.02 -17.85
C ASP A 434 1.89 -14.06 -18.20
N ILE A 435 0.70 -13.61 -18.62
CA ILE A 435 -0.36 -14.51 -19.10
C ILE A 435 0.08 -15.21 -20.39
N GLY A 436 0.64 -14.49 -21.36
CA GLY A 436 1.08 -15.08 -22.63
C GLY A 436 2.15 -16.17 -22.46
N THR A 437 3.06 -15.98 -21.51
CA THR A 437 4.14 -16.94 -21.22
C THR A 437 3.64 -18.14 -20.40
N ARG A 438 2.71 -17.96 -19.45
CA ARG A 438 2.27 -19.02 -18.52
C ARG A 438 1.01 -19.77 -18.94
N VAL A 439 0.17 -19.19 -19.80
CA VAL A 439 -1.16 -19.72 -20.14
C VAL A 439 -1.27 -19.88 -21.66
N ILE A 440 -0.94 -21.09 -22.14
CA ILE A 440 -0.91 -21.40 -23.57
C ILE A 440 -2.29 -21.22 -24.22
N ASP A 441 -3.35 -21.69 -23.56
CA ASP A 441 -4.72 -21.61 -24.07
C ASP A 441 -5.21 -20.16 -24.31
N ALA A 442 -4.64 -19.19 -23.59
CA ALA A 442 -5.03 -17.79 -23.67
C ALA A 442 -4.31 -17.01 -24.79
N ARG A 443 -3.30 -17.61 -25.44
CA ARG A 443 -2.45 -16.93 -26.46
C ARG A 443 -3.25 -16.45 -27.66
N LEU A 444 -4.27 -17.21 -28.07
CA LEU A 444 -5.12 -16.84 -29.19
C LEU A 444 -5.92 -15.55 -28.90
N GLU A 445 -6.47 -15.42 -27.70
CA GLU A 445 -7.18 -14.19 -27.32
C GLU A 445 -6.21 -13.05 -27.04
N LEU A 446 -5.02 -13.34 -26.49
CA LEU A 446 -3.96 -12.35 -26.30
C LEU A 446 -3.55 -11.68 -27.63
N VAL A 447 -3.39 -12.45 -28.71
CA VAL A 447 -3.07 -11.92 -30.04
C VAL A 447 -4.21 -11.07 -30.60
N ARG A 448 -5.47 -11.48 -30.38
CA ARG A 448 -6.64 -10.68 -30.79
C ARG A 448 -6.70 -9.34 -30.08
N VAL A 449 -6.55 -9.31 -28.76
CA VAL A 449 -6.52 -8.09 -27.95
C VAL A 449 -5.33 -7.22 -28.35
N SER A 450 -4.14 -7.81 -28.49
CA SER A 450 -2.92 -7.11 -28.89
C SER A 450 -3.06 -6.45 -30.26
N ARG A 451 -3.58 -7.17 -31.27
CA ARG A 451 -3.90 -6.61 -32.59
C ARG A 451 -4.84 -5.40 -32.46
N ALA A 452 -5.88 -5.52 -31.67
CA ALA A 452 -6.86 -4.44 -31.49
C ALA A 452 -6.29 -3.20 -30.75
N LEU A 453 -5.24 -3.36 -29.93
CA LEU A 453 -4.53 -2.25 -29.30
C LEU A 453 -3.54 -1.58 -30.28
N LEU A 454 -2.82 -2.39 -31.06
CA LEU A 454 -1.86 -1.88 -32.03
C LEU A 454 -2.53 -1.09 -33.16
N ILE A 455 -3.71 -1.51 -33.62
CA ILE A 455 -4.43 -0.82 -34.70
C ILE A 455 -4.89 0.60 -34.31
N ASP A 456 -5.12 0.87 -33.03
CA ASP A 456 -5.67 2.16 -32.59
C ASP A 456 -4.59 3.27 -32.54
N PRO A 457 -4.62 4.24 -33.48
CA PRO A 457 -3.61 5.28 -33.55
C PRO A 457 -3.74 6.33 -32.43
N ALA A 458 -4.81 6.31 -31.64
CA ALA A 458 -4.99 7.22 -30.51
C ALA A 458 -4.10 6.84 -29.32
N LEU A 459 -3.77 5.55 -29.17
CA LEU A 459 -2.99 5.05 -28.03
C LEU A 459 -1.50 5.40 -28.12
N LEU A 460 -0.98 5.59 -29.34
CA LEU A 460 0.44 5.85 -29.61
C LEU A 460 0.97 7.19 -29.05
N GLY A 461 0.08 8.13 -28.73
CA GLY A 461 0.46 9.45 -28.21
C GLY A 461 0.63 9.50 -26.69
N ASN A 462 0.22 8.46 -25.95
CA ASN A 462 0.25 8.45 -24.50
C ASN A 462 1.44 7.64 -23.96
N GLN A 463 2.38 8.33 -23.32
CA GLN A 463 3.59 7.72 -22.75
C GLN A 463 3.30 6.62 -21.72
N PHE A 464 2.20 6.74 -20.96
CA PHE A 464 1.81 5.73 -19.98
C PHE A 464 1.40 4.40 -20.63
N LEU A 465 1.01 4.40 -21.90
CA LEU A 465 0.59 3.20 -22.63
C LEU A 465 1.76 2.52 -23.35
N HIS A 466 2.94 3.14 -23.41
CA HIS A 466 4.13 2.57 -24.05
C HIS A 466 4.44 1.13 -23.59
N PRO A 467 4.37 0.77 -22.28
CA PRO A 467 4.60 -0.60 -21.86
C PRO A 467 3.53 -1.58 -22.36
N ILE A 468 2.26 -1.17 -22.40
CA ILE A 468 1.16 -1.98 -22.94
C ILE A 468 1.39 -2.24 -24.43
N LEU A 469 1.74 -1.18 -25.16
CA LEU A 469 2.01 -1.23 -26.59
C LEU A 469 3.24 -2.09 -26.91
N SER A 470 4.29 -2.03 -26.08
CA SER A 470 5.42 -2.95 -26.21
C SER A 470 5.04 -4.41 -25.96
N ALA A 471 4.20 -4.67 -24.95
CA ALA A 471 3.71 -6.02 -24.66
C ALA A 471 2.81 -6.56 -25.80
N ALA A 472 1.93 -5.72 -26.34
CA ALA A 472 1.07 -6.06 -27.46
C ALA A 472 1.86 -6.31 -28.75
N ALA A 473 2.89 -5.50 -29.04
CA ALA A 473 3.80 -5.72 -30.16
C ALA A 473 4.57 -7.03 -30.00
N TRP A 474 5.13 -7.28 -28.81
CA TRP A 474 5.80 -8.54 -28.52
C TRP A 474 4.86 -9.73 -28.72
N ALA A 475 3.69 -9.75 -28.09
CA ALA A 475 2.73 -10.86 -28.18
C ALA A 475 2.25 -11.12 -29.62
N SER A 476 2.02 -10.04 -30.39
CA SER A 476 1.62 -10.16 -31.80
C SER A 476 2.72 -10.72 -32.69
N GLY A 477 3.99 -10.51 -32.34
CA GLY A 477 5.16 -11.02 -33.06
C GLY A 477 5.65 -12.40 -32.59
N GLU A 478 5.44 -12.75 -31.32
CA GLU A 478 5.79 -14.06 -30.77
C GLU A 478 4.80 -15.13 -31.23
N TYR A 479 3.50 -14.81 -31.17
CA TYR A 479 2.43 -15.76 -31.41
C TYR A 479 1.67 -15.45 -32.71
N VAL A 480 2.41 -15.06 -33.77
CA VAL A 480 1.85 -14.67 -35.09
C VAL A 480 0.97 -15.78 -35.67
N GLU A 481 1.27 -17.04 -35.35
CA GLU A 481 0.53 -18.23 -35.78
C GLU A 481 -0.98 -18.19 -35.47
N PHE A 482 -1.39 -17.52 -34.39
CA PHE A 482 -2.81 -17.36 -34.04
C PHE A 482 -3.49 -16.19 -34.78
N SER A 483 -2.73 -15.38 -35.53
CA SER A 483 -3.27 -14.27 -36.30
C SER A 483 -3.90 -14.74 -37.61
N LYS A 484 -5.14 -14.30 -37.86
CA LYS A 484 -5.82 -14.51 -39.14
C LYS A 484 -5.28 -13.60 -40.26
N THR A 485 -4.65 -12.48 -39.90
CA THR A 485 -4.26 -11.40 -40.82
C THR A 485 -2.90 -10.80 -40.44
N PRO A 486 -1.78 -11.49 -40.74
CA PRO A 486 -0.43 -10.98 -40.47
C PRO A 486 -0.13 -9.62 -41.11
N TYR A 487 -0.74 -9.33 -42.28
CA TYR A 487 -0.60 -8.06 -42.98
C TYR A 487 -1.05 -6.85 -42.15
N GLU A 488 -2.21 -6.95 -41.48
CA GLU A 488 -2.76 -5.86 -40.66
C GLU A 488 -1.91 -5.60 -39.41
N ILE A 489 -1.29 -6.65 -38.86
CA ILE A 489 -0.36 -6.51 -37.73
C ILE A 489 0.89 -5.76 -38.20
N ALA A 490 1.46 -6.13 -39.36
CA ALA A 490 2.61 -5.42 -39.92
C ALA A 490 2.29 -3.95 -40.23
N GLU A 491 1.10 -3.67 -40.78
CA GLU A 491 0.62 -2.30 -41.02
C GLU A 491 0.48 -1.52 -39.69
N ALA A 492 -0.09 -2.14 -38.66
CA ALA A 492 -0.24 -1.54 -37.34
C ALA A 492 1.11 -1.32 -36.61
N LEU A 493 2.13 -2.14 -36.88
CA LEU A 493 3.47 -1.96 -36.30
C LEU A 493 4.29 -0.87 -37.03
N LEU A 494 3.92 -0.51 -38.26
CA LEU A 494 4.68 0.43 -39.10
C LEU A 494 3.96 1.74 -39.41
N GLN A 495 2.83 2.01 -38.75
CA GLN A 495 2.08 3.25 -38.96
C GLN A 495 2.94 4.50 -38.67
N PRO A 496 2.72 5.62 -39.37
CA PRO A 496 3.55 6.83 -39.23
C PRO A 496 3.66 7.39 -37.80
N ARG A 497 2.60 7.20 -37.00
CA ARG A 497 2.54 7.67 -35.59
C ARG A 497 3.44 6.88 -34.64
N THR A 498 4.02 5.75 -35.06
CA THR A 498 5.01 5.02 -34.25
C THR A 498 6.27 5.85 -33.97
N SER A 499 6.51 6.91 -34.73
CA SER A 499 7.53 7.93 -34.44
C SER A 499 7.38 8.62 -33.08
N LEU A 500 6.17 8.64 -32.49
CA LEU A 500 5.92 9.19 -31.16
C LEU A 500 6.39 8.27 -30.02
N LEU A 501 6.64 6.99 -30.32
CA LEU A 501 7.04 5.99 -29.33
C LEU A 501 8.52 6.16 -28.93
N ALA A 502 8.81 5.81 -27.68
CA ALA A 502 10.18 5.76 -27.18
C ALA A 502 11.05 4.80 -28.03
N PRO A 503 12.36 5.07 -28.22
CA PRO A 503 13.23 4.21 -29.03
C PRO A 503 13.22 2.73 -28.60
N SER A 504 13.20 2.46 -27.29
CA SER A 504 13.11 1.11 -26.74
C SER A 504 11.85 0.35 -27.18
N VAL A 505 10.72 1.05 -27.30
CA VAL A 505 9.46 0.46 -27.79
C VAL A 505 9.51 0.25 -29.29
N ARG A 506 10.08 1.21 -30.04
CA ARG A 506 10.27 1.08 -31.50
C ARG A 506 11.17 -0.11 -31.86
N ALA A 507 12.20 -0.38 -31.07
CA ALA A 507 13.06 -1.55 -31.25
C ALA A 507 12.27 -2.88 -31.17
N ILE A 508 11.31 -2.96 -30.23
CA ILE A 508 10.41 -4.11 -30.10
C ILE A 508 9.47 -4.19 -31.31
N TYR A 509 8.90 -3.07 -31.76
CA TYR A 509 8.03 -3.03 -32.94
C TYR A 509 8.74 -3.51 -34.21
N ILE A 510 9.99 -3.10 -34.43
CA ILE A 510 10.80 -3.55 -35.57
C ILE A 510 11.07 -5.06 -35.48
N HIS A 511 11.40 -5.55 -34.27
CA HIS A 511 11.65 -6.97 -34.07
C HIS A 511 10.39 -7.82 -34.29
N SER A 512 9.23 -7.39 -33.77
CA SER A 512 7.95 -8.05 -34.01
C SER A 512 7.56 -8.02 -35.49
N THR A 513 7.83 -6.91 -36.18
CA THR A 513 7.63 -6.81 -37.65
C THR A 513 8.49 -7.83 -38.39
N PHE A 514 9.72 -8.05 -37.94
CA PHE A 514 10.61 -9.05 -38.51
C PHE A 514 10.09 -10.47 -38.31
N LYS A 515 9.60 -10.81 -37.12
CA LYS A 515 8.96 -12.12 -36.87
C LYS A 515 7.72 -12.33 -37.75
N VAL A 516 6.87 -11.31 -37.90
CA VAL A 516 5.69 -11.36 -38.80
C VAL A 516 6.09 -11.58 -40.26
N LEU A 517 7.17 -10.91 -40.71
CA LEU A 517 7.72 -11.08 -42.06
C LEU A 517 8.23 -12.51 -42.27
N VAL A 518 9.05 -13.02 -41.35
CA VAL A 518 9.64 -14.36 -41.43
C VAL A 518 8.54 -15.43 -41.47
N PHE A 519 7.56 -15.35 -40.58
CA PHE A 519 6.40 -16.25 -40.59
C PHE A 519 5.62 -16.20 -41.92
N SER A 520 5.34 -14.99 -42.43
CA SER A 520 4.60 -14.82 -43.69
C SER A 520 5.37 -15.37 -44.89
N LEU A 521 6.71 -15.27 -44.87
CA LEU A 521 7.59 -15.84 -45.89
C LEU A 521 7.69 -17.36 -45.77
N GLY A 522 7.78 -17.92 -44.58
CA GLY A 522 7.84 -19.38 -44.42
C GLY A 522 6.55 -20.08 -44.83
N VAL A 523 5.38 -19.50 -44.52
CA VAL A 523 4.08 -19.99 -45.05
C VAL A 523 4.06 -19.95 -46.58
N TYR A 524 4.70 -18.97 -47.21
CA TYR A 524 4.85 -18.92 -48.67
C TYR A 524 5.89 -19.89 -49.22
N PHE A 525 6.98 -20.12 -48.49
CA PHE A 525 8.07 -20.99 -48.90
C PHE A 525 7.75 -22.48 -48.71
N SER A 526 6.90 -22.82 -47.74
CA SER A 526 6.45 -24.18 -47.43
C SER A 526 5.80 -24.87 -48.65
N PRO A 527 6.12 -26.14 -48.94
CA PRO A 527 5.52 -26.89 -50.03
C PRO A 527 4.04 -27.15 -49.74
N GLN A 528 3.15 -26.66 -50.62
CA GLN A 528 1.76 -27.12 -50.63
C GLN A 528 1.76 -28.59 -51.09
N GLU A 529 1.38 -29.53 -50.22
CA GLU A 529 1.11 -30.89 -50.66
C GLU A 529 -0.02 -30.87 -51.71
N PRO A 530 0.18 -31.46 -52.91
CA PRO A 530 -0.88 -31.59 -53.88
C PRO A 530 -1.82 -32.72 -53.44
N THR A 531 -2.96 -32.38 -52.83
CA THR A 531 -4.04 -33.36 -52.66
C THR A 531 -4.59 -33.74 -54.04
N SER A 532 -4.17 -34.91 -54.52
CA SER A 532 -4.75 -35.57 -55.68
C SER A 532 -6.13 -36.14 -55.36
N SER A 533 -7.20 -35.55 -55.87
CA SER A 533 -8.30 -36.29 -56.52
C SER A 533 -9.25 -35.31 -57.24
N PRO A 534 -9.54 -35.51 -58.53
CA PRO A 534 -10.67 -34.85 -59.18
C PRO A 534 -11.90 -35.73 -58.96
N LEU A 535 -12.95 -35.20 -58.35
CA LEU A 535 -14.36 -35.46 -58.69
C LEU A 535 -15.30 -34.76 -57.70
N VAL A 536 -16.37 -34.20 -58.29
CA VAL A 536 -17.59 -33.63 -57.71
C VAL A 536 -17.60 -32.12 -57.47
N GLU A 537 -18.19 -31.44 -58.45
CA GLU A 537 -18.71 -30.08 -58.40
C GLU A 537 -19.97 -29.95 -57.51
N GLU A 538 -20.14 -28.72 -57.01
CA GLU A 538 -21.38 -28.05 -56.55
C GLU A 538 -22.02 -28.48 -55.21
N SER A 539 -21.85 -27.65 -54.17
CA SER A 539 -22.89 -26.70 -53.69
C SER A 539 -22.59 -26.10 -52.30
N THR A 540 -22.56 -24.76 -52.23
CA THR A 540 -22.99 -23.87 -51.13
C THR A 540 -22.25 -23.82 -49.77
N SER A 541 -21.63 -22.65 -49.55
CA SER A 541 -21.59 -21.79 -48.35
C SER A 541 -20.87 -22.20 -47.05
N SER A 542 -19.77 -21.46 -46.83
CA SER A 542 -19.28 -20.87 -45.56
C SER A 542 -18.91 -21.80 -44.40
N GLY A 543 -17.62 -22.13 -44.33
CA GLY A 543 -16.95 -22.62 -43.12
C GLY A 543 -15.64 -23.36 -43.43
N SER A 544 -14.52 -22.89 -42.84
CA SER A 544 -13.18 -23.51 -42.79
C SER A 544 -12.50 -23.87 -44.12
N SER A 545 -11.71 -22.92 -44.65
CA SER A 545 -10.51 -23.26 -45.43
C SER A 545 -9.27 -22.97 -44.57
N PRO A 546 -8.21 -23.80 -44.64
CA PRO A 546 -6.90 -23.41 -44.15
C PRO A 546 -6.46 -22.16 -44.91
N VAL A 547 -5.62 -21.32 -44.29
CA VAL A 547 -4.99 -20.11 -44.86
C VAL A 547 -5.07 -20.10 -46.39
N ASN A 548 -6.04 -19.35 -46.95
CA ASN A 548 -6.12 -19.13 -48.39
C ASN A 548 -4.72 -18.71 -48.85
N GLY A 549 -4.09 -19.52 -49.70
CA GLY A 549 -2.67 -19.45 -50.01
C GLY A 549 -2.21 -18.01 -50.20
N ILE A 550 -1.26 -17.59 -49.36
CA ILE A 550 -0.73 -16.23 -49.41
C ILE A 550 -0.17 -16.02 -50.83
N THR A 551 -0.85 -15.18 -51.60
CA THR A 551 -0.49 -14.98 -53.01
C THR A 551 0.81 -14.19 -53.08
N TYR A 552 1.64 -14.44 -54.10
CA TYR A 552 2.86 -13.67 -54.38
C TYR A 552 2.62 -12.14 -54.30
N LYS A 553 1.47 -11.67 -54.80
CA LYS A 553 1.06 -10.26 -54.73
C LYS A 553 0.93 -9.75 -53.29
N SER A 554 0.36 -10.54 -52.38
CA SER A 554 0.19 -10.18 -50.98
C SER A 554 1.51 -10.10 -50.23
N ILE A 555 2.43 -11.05 -50.48
CA ILE A 555 3.78 -11.03 -49.88
C ILE A 555 4.62 -9.91 -50.47
N SER A 556 4.58 -9.70 -51.78
CA SER A 556 5.29 -8.59 -52.41
C SER A 556 4.79 -7.25 -51.87
N SER A 557 3.48 -7.09 -51.65
CA SER A 557 2.92 -5.90 -51.01
C SER A 557 3.39 -5.74 -49.55
N LEU A 558 3.43 -6.83 -48.78
CA LEU A 558 3.91 -6.84 -47.39
C LEU A 558 5.39 -6.44 -47.30
N VAL A 559 6.24 -7.06 -48.13
CA VAL A 559 7.69 -6.76 -48.16
C VAL A 559 7.93 -5.30 -48.54
N ASN A 560 7.26 -4.79 -49.58
CA ASN A 560 7.39 -3.40 -49.99
C ASN A 560 6.90 -2.42 -48.90
N MET A 561 5.83 -2.75 -48.18
CA MET A 561 5.32 -1.95 -47.07
C MET A 561 6.32 -1.91 -45.91
N ILE A 562 6.90 -3.06 -45.54
CA ILE A 562 7.89 -3.14 -44.47
C ILE A 562 9.16 -2.37 -44.83
N GLU A 563 9.68 -2.56 -46.04
CA GLU A 563 10.84 -1.83 -46.55
C GLU A 563 10.61 -0.31 -46.52
N LEU A 564 9.46 0.16 -47.01
CA LEU A 564 9.12 1.58 -47.02
C LEU A 564 8.99 2.15 -45.59
N GLY A 565 8.33 1.43 -44.69
CA GLY A 565 8.15 1.84 -43.30
C GLY A 565 9.47 1.96 -42.55
N LEU A 566 10.35 0.96 -42.69
CA LEU A 566 11.64 0.91 -42.00
C LEU A 566 12.69 1.84 -42.61
N TYR A 567 12.58 2.22 -43.88
CA TYR A 567 13.53 3.14 -44.52
C TYR A 567 13.62 4.48 -43.78
N SER A 568 12.49 4.98 -43.29
CA SER A 568 12.42 6.20 -42.48
C SER A 568 13.16 6.08 -41.13
N LEU A 569 13.27 4.87 -40.58
CA LEU A 569 13.92 4.57 -39.30
C LEU A 569 15.42 4.31 -39.44
N SER A 570 15.90 3.96 -40.64
CA SER A 570 17.33 3.73 -40.95
C SER A 570 18.19 5.00 -40.81
N GLY A 571 17.58 6.19 -40.92
CA GLY A 571 18.23 7.49 -40.74
C GLY A 571 18.17 8.05 -39.30
N THR A 572 17.66 7.29 -38.33
CA THR A 572 17.54 7.78 -36.95
C THR A 572 18.89 7.82 -36.22
N LEU A 573 19.02 8.73 -35.25
CA LEU A 573 20.22 8.87 -34.42
C LEU A 573 20.33 7.81 -33.31
N ASP A 574 19.24 7.08 -33.06
CA ASP A 574 19.20 6.01 -32.06
C ASP A 574 19.80 4.73 -32.65
N VAL A 575 20.90 4.27 -32.06
CA VAL A 575 21.71 3.17 -32.60
C VAL A 575 20.92 1.86 -32.64
N GLU A 576 20.16 1.56 -31.57
CA GLU A 576 19.39 0.31 -31.45
C GLU A 576 18.28 0.23 -32.51
N VAL A 577 17.52 1.32 -32.68
CA VAL A 577 16.47 1.41 -33.70
C VAL A 577 17.06 1.36 -35.10
N GLN A 578 18.15 2.09 -35.33
CA GLN A 578 18.82 2.13 -36.62
C GLN A 578 19.39 0.75 -37.02
N GLU A 579 20.08 0.08 -36.10
CA GLU A 579 20.70 -1.22 -36.36
C GLU A 579 19.63 -2.27 -36.68
N ARG A 580 18.57 -2.35 -35.86
CA ARG A 580 17.45 -3.28 -36.11
C ARG A 580 16.78 -3.00 -37.45
N ALA A 581 16.51 -1.73 -37.78
CA ALA A 581 15.90 -1.37 -39.06
C ALA A 581 16.79 -1.79 -40.25
N LYS A 582 18.10 -1.52 -40.17
CA LYS A 582 19.07 -1.90 -41.21
C LYS A 582 19.20 -3.41 -41.36
N ASN A 583 19.20 -4.17 -40.25
CA ASN A 583 19.26 -5.62 -40.27
C ASN A 583 18.04 -6.23 -40.99
N VAL A 584 16.84 -5.71 -40.72
CA VAL A 584 15.61 -6.17 -41.39
C VAL A 584 15.61 -5.77 -42.87
N ILE A 585 16.03 -4.55 -43.22
CA ILE A 585 16.15 -4.11 -44.61
C ILE A 585 17.18 -4.97 -45.36
N GLY A 586 18.34 -5.24 -44.77
CA GLY A 586 19.35 -6.11 -45.37
C GLY A 586 18.87 -7.54 -45.61
N PHE A 587 18.06 -8.07 -44.69
CA PHE A 587 17.37 -9.35 -44.88
C PHE A 587 16.36 -9.31 -46.04
N ILE A 588 15.59 -8.22 -46.15
CA ILE A 588 14.66 -8.00 -47.27
C ILE A 588 15.43 -7.95 -48.60
N ASP A 589 16.50 -7.17 -48.70
CA ASP A 589 17.31 -7.03 -49.93
C ASP A 589 17.88 -8.38 -50.40
N MET A 590 18.33 -9.22 -49.47
CA MET A 590 18.83 -10.57 -49.74
C MET A 590 17.74 -11.48 -50.35
N ILE A 591 16.48 -11.29 -49.98
CA ILE A 591 15.38 -12.20 -50.30
C ILE A 591 14.51 -11.67 -51.45
N LYS A 592 14.39 -10.34 -51.63
CA LYS A 592 13.50 -9.67 -52.59
C LYS A 592 13.73 -10.12 -54.04
N HIS A 593 14.99 -10.27 -54.46
CA HIS A 593 15.34 -10.78 -55.79
C HIS A 593 14.95 -12.25 -55.98
N LYS A 594 15.03 -13.06 -54.91
CA LYS A 594 14.81 -14.51 -54.92
C LYS A 594 13.33 -14.90 -54.73
N ILE A 595 12.52 -14.02 -54.14
CA ILE A 595 11.04 -14.17 -54.10
C ILE A 595 10.46 -14.12 -55.52
N ALA A 596 10.99 -13.26 -56.39
CA ALA A 596 10.56 -13.17 -57.79
C ALA A 596 10.93 -14.43 -58.60
N GLU A 597 12.06 -15.08 -58.29
CA GLU A 597 12.55 -16.29 -58.98
C GLU A 597 11.71 -17.55 -58.68
N LYS A 598 11.12 -17.67 -57.47
CA LYS A 598 10.24 -18.81 -57.11
C LYS A 598 8.98 -18.89 -57.99
N VAL A 599 8.52 -17.77 -58.56
CA VAL A 599 7.37 -17.75 -59.49
C VAL A 599 7.75 -18.30 -60.87
N THR A 600 9.02 -18.22 -61.26
CA THR A 600 9.51 -18.61 -62.58
C THR A 600 10.05 -20.04 -62.67
N THR A 601 10.48 -20.65 -61.56
CA THR A 601 11.08 -21.99 -61.54
C THR A 601 10.53 -22.80 -60.37
N GLN A 602 9.78 -23.87 -60.67
CA GLN A 602 9.17 -24.77 -59.67
C GLN A 602 10.16 -25.75 -58.99
N GLU A 603 11.46 -25.70 -59.32
CA GLU A 603 12.43 -26.68 -58.81
C GLU A 603 13.71 -26.00 -58.30
N SER A 604 13.81 -25.90 -56.97
CA SER A 604 15.01 -26.03 -56.12
C SER A 604 14.82 -25.22 -54.85
N GLU A 605 15.27 -25.77 -53.72
CA GLU A 605 15.41 -25.02 -52.47
C GLU A 605 16.32 -23.81 -52.68
N THR A 606 15.70 -22.66 -52.91
CA THR A 606 16.45 -21.41 -53.07
C THR A 606 17.16 -21.08 -51.76
N GLU A 607 18.33 -20.45 -51.86
CA GLU A 607 19.07 -19.97 -50.68
C GLU A 607 18.21 -19.04 -49.80
N ALA A 608 17.21 -18.37 -50.38
CA ALA A 608 16.20 -17.61 -49.64
C ALA A 608 15.29 -18.49 -48.78
N SER A 609 14.85 -19.65 -49.29
CA SER A 609 14.07 -20.62 -48.49
C SER A 609 14.88 -21.14 -47.30
N ARG A 610 16.19 -21.39 -47.48
CA ARG A 610 17.09 -21.80 -46.38
C ARG A 610 17.31 -20.69 -45.36
N ALA A 611 17.47 -19.44 -45.81
CA ALA A 611 17.62 -18.29 -44.92
C ALA A 611 16.34 -18.01 -44.11
N VAL A 612 15.16 -18.14 -44.72
CA VAL A 612 13.87 -18.00 -44.02
C VAL A 612 13.69 -19.14 -43.02
N ALA A 613 13.92 -20.40 -43.43
CA ALA A 613 13.82 -21.55 -42.53
C ALA A 613 14.79 -21.47 -41.33
N PHE A 614 16.00 -20.95 -41.54
CA PHE A 614 16.95 -20.70 -40.45
C PHE A 614 16.42 -19.65 -39.47
N MET A 615 15.85 -18.55 -39.96
CA MET A 615 15.27 -17.53 -39.09
C MET A 615 14.00 -18.02 -38.38
N GLU A 616 13.20 -18.87 -39.03
CA GLU A 616 12.06 -19.53 -38.39
C GLU A 616 12.50 -20.45 -37.26
N ASP A 617 13.56 -21.23 -37.44
CA ASP A 617 14.14 -22.08 -36.41
C ASP A 617 14.62 -21.25 -35.19
N VAL A 618 15.34 -20.16 -35.44
CA VAL A 618 15.77 -19.21 -34.39
C VAL A 618 14.59 -18.61 -33.63
N PHE A 619 13.45 -18.38 -34.28
CA PHE A 619 12.24 -17.84 -33.65
C PHE A 619 11.30 -18.90 -33.09
N SER A 620 11.57 -20.18 -33.31
CA SER A 620 10.73 -21.29 -32.83
C SER A 620 11.04 -21.72 -31.40
N GLU A 621 12.16 -21.26 -30.83
CA GLU A 621 12.49 -21.54 -29.43
C GLU A 621 11.58 -20.77 -28.47
N GLU A 622 10.76 -21.50 -27.71
CA GLU A 622 9.78 -20.91 -26.79
C GLU A 622 10.46 -20.27 -25.57
N LEU A 623 10.16 -18.99 -25.33
CA LEU A 623 10.64 -18.27 -24.16
C LEU A 623 9.79 -18.61 -22.93
N GLY A 624 10.29 -19.53 -22.10
CA GLY A 624 9.70 -19.87 -20.81
C GLY A 624 9.99 -18.83 -19.72
N PRO A 625 9.11 -18.70 -18.70
CA PRO A 625 9.36 -17.79 -17.59
C PRO A 625 10.49 -18.34 -16.70
N VAL A 626 11.45 -17.48 -16.33
CA VAL A 626 12.62 -17.85 -15.51
C VAL A 626 12.59 -17.08 -14.20
N THR A 627 12.74 -17.79 -13.07
CA THR A 627 12.81 -17.18 -11.74
C THR A 627 14.06 -16.30 -11.59
N SER A 628 13.96 -15.18 -10.85
CA SER A 628 15.10 -14.31 -10.52
C SER A 628 16.26 -15.08 -9.86
N THR A 629 15.94 -16.02 -8.97
CA THR A 629 16.93 -16.89 -8.30
C THR A 629 17.66 -17.83 -9.27
N ALA A 630 17.03 -18.22 -10.38
CA ALA A 630 17.70 -18.99 -11.44
C ALA A 630 18.57 -18.08 -12.32
N GLN A 631 18.16 -16.83 -12.56
CA GLN A 631 18.98 -15.84 -13.26
C GLN A 631 20.24 -15.49 -12.47
N GLU A 632 20.13 -15.34 -11.14
CA GLU A 632 21.28 -15.10 -10.24
C GLU A 632 22.27 -16.27 -10.20
N LYS A 633 21.83 -17.49 -10.53
CA LYS A 633 22.69 -18.67 -10.61
C LYS A 633 23.47 -18.76 -11.92
N VAL A 634 23.21 -17.88 -12.90
CA VAL A 634 24.00 -17.80 -14.13
C VAL A 634 25.34 -17.13 -13.81
N PRO A 635 26.48 -17.85 -13.89
CA PRO A 635 27.77 -17.27 -13.56
C PRO A 635 28.12 -16.18 -14.57
N LEU A 636 28.53 -15.01 -14.07
CA LEU A 636 29.07 -13.95 -14.93
C LEU A 636 30.36 -14.46 -15.59
N PRO A 637 30.51 -14.34 -16.92
CA PRO A 637 31.73 -14.73 -17.61
C PRO A 637 32.96 -14.01 -17.02
N HIS A 638 34.05 -14.74 -16.84
CA HIS A 638 35.30 -14.17 -16.32
C HIS A 638 35.81 -13.06 -17.27
N GLY A 639 35.94 -11.84 -16.75
CA GLY A 639 36.39 -10.66 -17.52
C GLY A 639 35.29 -9.65 -17.90
N LEU A 640 34.03 -9.88 -17.51
CA LEU A 640 32.95 -8.91 -17.73
C LEU A 640 32.92 -7.85 -16.60
N GLU A 641 33.56 -6.70 -16.81
CA GLU A 641 33.57 -5.57 -15.87
C GLU A 641 32.41 -4.59 -16.17
N LEU A 642 31.24 -4.81 -15.56
CA LEU A 642 30.04 -3.97 -15.75
C LEU A 642 30.02 -2.66 -14.90
N LYS A 643 31.13 -2.29 -14.25
CA LYS A 643 31.17 -1.20 -13.26
C LYS A 643 31.72 0.13 -13.77
N GLU A 644 32.27 0.17 -14.98
CA GLU A 644 32.75 1.42 -15.55
C GLU A 644 31.60 2.17 -16.21
N SER A 645 31.38 3.39 -15.73
CA SER A 645 30.47 4.34 -16.35
C SER A 645 30.97 4.61 -17.77
N LEU A 646 30.14 4.38 -18.79
CA LEU A 646 30.48 4.64 -20.20
C LEU A 646 30.55 6.15 -20.54
N GLU A 647 30.66 7.03 -19.53
CA GLU A 647 30.80 8.47 -19.67
C GLU A 647 32.05 8.85 -20.50
N ASP A 648 33.13 8.07 -20.41
CA ASP A 648 34.37 8.26 -21.18
C ASP A 648 34.16 8.03 -22.70
N LEU A 649 33.13 7.27 -23.09
CA LEU A 649 32.80 7.03 -24.50
C LEU A 649 32.29 8.29 -25.19
N GLN A 650 31.75 9.25 -24.42
CA GLN A 650 31.30 10.53 -24.92
C GLN A 650 32.48 11.48 -25.25
N GLU A 651 33.60 11.32 -24.56
CA GLU A 651 34.85 12.04 -24.85
C GLU A 651 35.51 11.50 -26.13
N ILE A 652 35.46 10.17 -26.33
CA ILE A 652 35.97 9.50 -27.54
C ILE A 652 35.10 9.81 -28.77
N CYS A 653 33.77 9.79 -28.62
CA CYS A 653 32.85 10.07 -29.74
C CYS A 653 32.73 11.56 -30.06
N GLY A 654 33.06 12.46 -29.12
CA GLY A 654 33.03 13.91 -29.32
C GLY A 654 33.99 14.41 -30.40
N GLU A 655 35.09 13.69 -30.66
CA GLU A 655 36.02 14.04 -31.76
C GLU A 655 35.49 13.70 -33.15
N PHE A 656 34.57 12.72 -33.27
CA PHE A 656 34.02 12.27 -34.55
C PHE A 656 32.74 13.01 -35.00
N LEU A 657 32.13 13.82 -34.12
CA LEU A 657 30.87 14.52 -34.38
C LEU A 657 31.02 16.05 -34.41
N LYS A 658 32.00 16.58 -35.16
CA LYS A 658 31.97 18.01 -35.54
C LYS A 658 31.16 18.18 -36.84
N PRO A 659 30.08 18.98 -36.85
CA PRO A 659 29.36 19.28 -38.07
C PRO A 659 30.24 20.19 -38.94
N VAL A 660 30.53 19.75 -40.17
CA VAL A 660 31.14 20.61 -41.19
C VAL A 660 30.10 21.68 -41.54
N VAL A 661 30.34 22.90 -41.09
CA VAL A 661 29.58 24.09 -41.49
C VAL A 661 30.13 24.54 -42.84
N ASP A 662 29.45 24.15 -43.92
CA ASP A 662 29.74 24.67 -45.25
C ASP A 662 29.25 26.12 -45.39
N SER A 663 30.16 27.02 -45.75
CA SER A 663 29.84 28.37 -46.21
C SER A 663 30.27 28.54 -47.68
N ASN A 664 29.27 28.76 -48.53
CA ASN A 664 29.28 29.31 -49.90
C ASN A 664 29.67 28.42 -51.12
N SER A 665 28.61 27.98 -51.81
CA SER A 665 28.33 28.08 -53.27
C SER A 665 29.48 28.03 -54.29
N ASN A 666 29.56 26.99 -55.15
CA ASN A 666 28.87 26.90 -56.46
C ASN A 666 29.39 25.73 -57.32
N SER A 667 28.44 25.07 -58.00
CA SER A 667 28.52 24.29 -59.26
C SER A 667 29.34 22.99 -59.38
N ASN A 668 28.57 21.96 -59.74
CA ASN A 668 28.81 20.87 -60.70
C ASN A 668 29.69 19.65 -60.35
N SER A 669 28.98 18.51 -60.38
CA SER A 669 29.36 17.17 -60.83
C SER A 669 30.55 16.50 -60.16
N PHE A 670 30.27 15.49 -59.32
CA PHE A 670 30.98 14.22 -59.47
C PHE A 670 30.14 13.02 -59.01
N SER A 671 30.27 11.96 -59.80
CA SER A 671 29.64 10.67 -59.70
C SER A 671 30.10 9.84 -58.51
N SER A 672 29.20 9.00 -58.03
CA SER A 672 29.37 7.60 -57.62
C SER A 672 30.74 7.10 -57.13
N SER A 673 30.68 6.43 -55.97
CA SER A 673 31.57 5.36 -55.49
C SER A 673 32.76 5.77 -54.63
N GLU A 674 32.55 5.81 -53.32
CA GLU A 674 33.52 5.29 -52.35
C GLU A 674 32.83 4.33 -51.38
N LYS A 675 33.11 3.04 -51.57
CA LYS A 675 32.86 1.99 -50.58
C LYS A 675 33.82 2.22 -49.41
N ILE A 676 33.30 2.51 -48.22
CA ILE A 676 34.07 2.34 -47.00
C ILE A 676 33.97 0.86 -46.62
N SER A 677 34.97 0.08 -47.01
CA SER A 677 35.15 -1.31 -46.59
C SER A 677 35.78 -1.36 -45.20
N PHE A 678 35.10 -1.93 -44.21
CA PHE A 678 35.75 -2.37 -42.98
C PHE A 678 36.27 -3.79 -43.18
N SER A 679 37.59 -3.95 -43.33
CA SER A 679 38.24 -5.26 -43.43
C SER A 679 38.51 -5.82 -42.02
N VAL A 680 37.79 -6.88 -41.64
CA VAL A 680 38.09 -7.72 -40.47
C VAL A 680 39.31 -8.61 -40.80
N ALA A 681 40.47 -7.99 -40.99
CA ALA A 681 41.72 -8.68 -41.34
C ALA A 681 42.86 -8.44 -40.33
N LYS A 682 42.59 -7.83 -39.17
CA LYS A 682 43.60 -7.57 -38.13
C LYS A 682 43.09 -7.79 -36.70
N LEU A 683 42.52 -8.97 -36.45
CA LEU A 683 42.55 -9.60 -35.12
C LEU A 683 42.90 -11.08 -35.32
N ARG A 684 44.16 -11.34 -35.68
CA ARG A 684 44.79 -12.64 -35.48
C ARG A 684 45.55 -12.55 -34.16
N ILE A 685 44.99 -13.17 -33.11
CA ILE A 685 45.77 -13.57 -31.95
C ILE A 685 46.58 -14.80 -32.40
N SER A 686 47.88 -14.73 -32.17
CA SER A 686 48.86 -15.73 -32.58
C SER A 686 48.75 -16.97 -31.69
N ASP A 687 48.30 -18.09 -32.27
CA ASP A 687 48.57 -19.42 -31.73
C ASP A 687 50.03 -19.79 -32.06
N GLN A 688 50.79 -20.20 -31.04
CA GLN A 688 52.07 -20.88 -31.21
C GLN A 688 51.83 -22.39 -31.27
N GLU A 689 52.44 -23.00 -32.30
CA GLU A 689 52.48 -24.42 -32.59
C GLU A 689 53.27 -25.21 -31.52
N GLU A 690 52.70 -26.31 -31.03
CA GLU A 690 53.47 -27.55 -30.84
C GLU A 690 52.72 -28.72 -31.48
N ALA A 691 53.42 -29.39 -32.39
CA ALA A 691 52.91 -30.47 -33.21
C ALA A 691 52.98 -31.83 -32.48
N SER A 692 51.95 -32.67 -32.59
CA SER A 692 52.02 -33.93 -33.36
C SER A 692 50.80 -34.87 -33.15
N SER A 693 50.34 -35.42 -34.28
CA SER A 693 49.57 -36.67 -34.47
C SER A 693 48.05 -36.75 -34.19
N SER A 694 47.28 -36.59 -35.27
CA SER A 694 46.18 -37.45 -35.76
C SER A 694 45.10 -38.02 -34.81
N SER A 695 43.84 -37.59 -34.98
CA SER A 695 42.66 -38.38 -35.45
C SER A 695 41.31 -37.92 -34.86
N SER A 696 40.31 -37.89 -35.74
CA SER A 696 38.84 -37.69 -35.62
C SER A 696 38.11 -37.83 -34.27
N HIS A 697 37.18 -36.90 -33.92
CA HIS A 697 35.84 -37.15 -33.31
C HIS A 697 34.93 -35.87 -33.17
N PRO A 698 33.58 -36.01 -33.01
CA PRO A 698 32.53 -34.94 -33.06
C PRO A 698 32.24 -34.24 -31.70
N PRO A 699 31.35 -33.21 -31.62
CA PRO A 699 31.32 -32.24 -30.51
C PRO A 699 30.65 -32.77 -29.22
N GLU A 700 31.33 -32.57 -28.09
CA GLU A 700 31.02 -33.08 -26.75
C GLU A 700 29.85 -32.37 -26.03
N SER A 701 29.29 -31.28 -26.56
CA SER A 701 28.27 -30.49 -25.86
C SER A 701 26.90 -31.17 -25.75
N ALA A 702 26.48 -31.90 -26.79
CA ALA A 702 25.21 -32.66 -26.78
C ALA A 702 25.27 -33.91 -25.90
N SER A 703 26.46 -34.50 -25.74
CA SER A 703 26.70 -35.68 -24.89
C SER A 703 26.59 -35.35 -23.40
N LEU A 704 27.12 -34.21 -22.97
CA LEU A 704 27.08 -33.77 -21.58
C LEU A 704 25.66 -33.45 -21.10
N LEU A 705 24.82 -32.88 -21.98
CA LEU A 705 23.40 -32.63 -21.69
C LEU A 705 22.59 -33.94 -21.60
N ALA A 706 22.91 -34.92 -22.47
CA ALA A 706 22.31 -36.24 -22.44
C ALA A 706 22.76 -37.06 -21.21
N GLU A 707 24.02 -36.97 -20.79
CA GLU A 707 24.53 -37.58 -19.56
C GLU A 707 23.90 -36.96 -18.31
N HIS A 708 23.70 -35.63 -18.28
CA HIS A 708 23.00 -34.96 -17.19
C HIS A 708 21.55 -35.44 -17.05
N ARG A 709 20.84 -35.58 -18.17
CA ARG A 709 19.48 -36.15 -18.22
C ARG A 709 19.46 -37.62 -17.76
N LYS A 710 20.51 -38.40 -18.05
CA LYS A 710 20.67 -39.79 -17.60
C LYS A 710 20.97 -39.90 -16.10
N ARG A 711 21.74 -38.97 -15.52
CA ARG A 711 22.10 -38.93 -14.10
C ARG A 711 20.97 -38.44 -13.19
N HIS A 712 20.08 -37.58 -13.69
CA HIS A 712 19.02 -36.92 -12.89
C HIS A 712 17.59 -37.33 -13.30
N GLY A 713 17.44 -38.46 -14.00
CA GLY A 713 16.16 -38.93 -14.57
C GLY A 713 15.00 -39.22 -13.60
N LEU A 714 15.20 -39.13 -12.27
CA LEU A 714 14.12 -39.24 -11.29
C LEU A 714 13.34 -37.91 -11.08
N TYR A 715 13.83 -36.79 -11.61
CA TYR A 715 13.26 -35.45 -11.41
C TYR A 715 12.65 -34.85 -12.68
N TYR A 716 12.60 -35.61 -13.78
CA TYR A 716 11.96 -35.20 -15.03
C TYR A 716 10.67 -35.99 -15.23
N LEU A 717 9.55 -35.31 -15.46
CA LEU A 717 8.27 -35.93 -15.76
C LEU A 717 8.37 -36.69 -17.09
N SER A 718 7.96 -37.96 -17.09
CA SER A 718 7.91 -38.81 -18.27
C SER A 718 6.79 -38.36 -19.22
N SER A 719 7.16 -37.96 -20.44
CA SER A 719 6.22 -37.74 -21.56
C SER A 719 5.41 -39.00 -21.82
N GLN A 720 4.09 -38.93 -21.56
CA GLN A 720 3.13 -39.95 -21.98
C GLN A 720 2.59 -39.64 -23.37
N LYS A 721 2.42 -40.72 -24.12
CA LYS A 721 1.93 -40.83 -25.49
C LYS A 721 0.44 -40.47 -25.59
N SER A 722 0.09 -39.96 -26.76
CA SER A 722 -1.25 -39.78 -27.32
C SER A 722 -2.07 -41.07 -27.36
N ASP A 723 -3.36 -40.99 -27.01
CA ASP A 723 -4.42 -41.89 -27.48
C ASP A 723 -5.66 -41.04 -27.86
N ASP A 724 -6.28 -41.44 -28.98
CA ASP A 724 -7.44 -40.85 -29.66
C ASP A 724 -8.72 -40.78 -28.81
N HIS A 725 -9.59 -39.78 -29.05
CA HIS A 725 -11.04 -39.99 -29.28
C HIS A 725 -11.81 -38.71 -29.71
N ASN A 726 -12.77 -38.97 -30.60
CA ASN A 726 -13.69 -38.09 -31.34
C ASN A 726 -14.72 -37.26 -30.54
N ASP A 727 -15.13 -36.17 -31.20
CA ASP A 727 -16.47 -35.56 -31.34
C ASP A 727 -17.33 -35.26 -30.10
N SER A 728 -17.65 -33.97 -29.92
CA SER A 728 -19.05 -33.48 -29.82
C SER A 728 -19.11 -31.96 -29.99
N ASN A 729 -19.97 -31.51 -30.89
CA ASN A 729 -20.27 -30.13 -31.27
C ASN A 729 -20.64 -29.20 -30.10
N GLY A 730 -20.17 -27.96 -30.20
CA GLY A 730 -20.74 -26.81 -29.50
C GLY A 730 -21.74 -26.07 -30.38
N ASP A 731 -22.85 -25.64 -29.78
CA ASP A 731 -23.69 -24.58 -30.33
C ASP A 731 -23.20 -23.22 -29.80
N ASN A 732 -22.72 -22.40 -30.74
CA ASN A 732 -22.47 -20.98 -30.56
C ASN A 732 -23.76 -20.19 -30.82
N ASN A 733 -23.99 -19.13 -30.05
CA ASN A 733 -24.63 -17.94 -30.60
C ASN A 733 -24.01 -16.68 -29.99
N ASN A 734 -23.33 -15.94 -30.86
CA ASN A 734 -22.89 -14.57 -30.70
C ASN A 734 -24.09 -13.63 -30.88
N THR A 735 -24.31 -12.75 -29.92
CA THR A 735 -25.00 -11.47 -30.17
C THR A 735 -24.24 -10.37 -29.43
N LEU A 736 -23.78 -9.38 -30.21
CA LEU A 736 -23.40 -8.05 -29.72
C LEU A 736 -24.50 -7.54 -28.78
N ASN A 737 -24.17 -7.30 -27.52
CA ASN A 737 -25.06 -6.59 -26.61
C ASN A 737 -24.72 -5.10 -26.63
N GLU A 738 -25.58 -4.33 -27.27
CA GLU A 738 -25.71 -2.90 -27.02
C GLU A 738 -26.14 -2.67 -25.56
N TYR A 739 -25.51 -1.71 -24.89
CA TYR A 739 -25.75 -1.41 -23.47
C TYR A 739 -26.82 -0.34 -23.28
N PRO A 740 -27.75 -0.51 -22.33
CA PRO A 740 -28.69 0.53 -21.92
C PRO A 740 -28.03 1.57 -20.97
N PRO A 741 -28.60 2.78 -20.86
CA PRO A 741 -28.04 3.88 -20.08
C PRO A 741 -28.09 3.65 -18.56
N ALA A 742 -27.14 4.27 -17.86
CA ALA A 742 -26.68 3.96 -16.51
C ALA A 742 -27.63 4.25 -15.32
N ASN A 743 -28.92 4.46 -15.54
CA ASN A 743 -29.87 4.76 -14.45
C ASN A 743 -30.70 3.55 -13.98
N GLU A 744 -30.41 2.34 -14.46
CA GLU A 744 -31.17 1.11 -14.10
C GLU A 744 -30.24 -0.09 -13.82
N ILE A 745 -29.28 0.06 -12.89
CA ILE A 745 -28.61 -1.11 -12.29
C ILE A 745 -29.15 -1.27 -10.87
N SER A 746 -30.24 -2.03 -10.73
CA SER A 746 -30.78 -2.41 -9.43
C SER A 746 -29.97 -3.55 -8.83
N ALA A 747 -29.94 -3.61 -7.49
CA ALA A 747 -29.20 -4.57 -6.67
C ALA A 747 -29.59 -6.06 -6.85
N ASP A 748 -30.55 -6.33 -7.73
CA ASP A 748 -31.07 -7.67 -8.03
C ASP A 748 -30.14 -8.50 -8.93
N SER A 749 -29.11 -7.89 -9.55
CA SER A 749 -28.13 -8.65 -10.36
C SER A 749 -27.22 -9.57 -9.54
N PHE A 750 -27.15 -9.35 -8.22
CA PHE A 750 -26.27 -10.07 -7.31
C PHE A 750 -26.90 -11.30 -6.62
N ASN A 751 -28.09 -11.74 -7.02
CA ASN A 751 -28.70 -12.97 -6.49
C ASN A 751 -28.45 -14.14 -7.43
N THR A 752 -27.40 -14.92 -7.14
CA THR A 752 -27.11 -16.16 -7.86
C THR A 752 -28.16 -17.22 -7.54
N LYS A 753 -29.19 -17.34 -8.38
CA LYS A 753 -29.90 -18.62 -8.52
C LYS A 753 -28.91 -19.61 -9.12
N LYS A 754 -28.45 -20.57 -8.31
CA LYS A 754 -27.66 -21.75 -8.69
C LYS A 754 -28.18 -22.31 -10.03
N LYS A 755 -27.46 -22.04 -11.12
CA LYS A 755 -27.59 -22.79 -12.37
C LYS A 755 -26.31 -23.61 -12.52
N SER A 756 -26.48 -24.92 -12.63
CA SER A 756 -25.41 -25.87 -12.90
C SER A 756 -24.91 -25.67 -14.33
N ASN A 757 -23.76 -25.00 -14.50
CA ASN A 757 -23.04 -25.02 -15.76
C ASN A 757 -21.88 -26.00 -15.64
N GLN A 758 -21.74 -26.87 -16.65
CA GLN A 758 -20.55 -27.69 -16.86
C GLN A 758 -19.36 -26.73 -17.01
N SER A 759 -18.52 -26.65 -15.98
CA SER A 759 -17.33 -25.80 -16.01
C SER A 759 -16.28 -26.43 -16.92
N LYS A 760 -15.85 -25.70 -17.95
CA LYS A 760 -14.60 -26.02 -18.64
C LYS A 760 -13.48 -26.18 -17.59
N PRO A 761 -12.56 -27.15 -17.73
CA PRO A 761 -11.44 -27.28 -16.82
C PRO A 761 -10.61 -25.99 -16.87
N ARG A 762 -10.21 -25.49 -15.69
CA ARG A 762 -9.39 -24.28 -15.55
C ARG A 762 -8.07 -24.45 -16.33
N PRO A 763 -7.66 -23.48 -17.17
CA PRO A 763 -6.37 -23.50 -17.83
C PRO A 763 -5.23 -23.62 -16.81
N VAL A 764 -4.24 -24.46 -17.12
CA VAL A 764 -3.08 -24.67 -16.23
C VAL A 764 -2.17 -23.46 -16.31
N VAL A 765 -2.04 -22.73 -15.20
CA VAL A 765 -1.04 -21.68 -15.05
C VAL A 765 0.27 -22.33 -14.64
N VAL A 766 1.31 -22.21 -15.47
CA VAL A 766 2.65 -22.68 -15.12
C VAL A 766 3.15 -21.91 -13.89
N LYS A 767 3.32 -22.62 -12.76
CA LYS A 767 3.88 -22.03 -11.53
C LYS A 767 5.39 -21.91 -11.65
N LEU A 768 5.93 -20.78 -11.22
CA LEU A 768 7.36 -20.64 -10.97
C LEU A 768 7.70 -21.47 -9.71
N ASP A 769 8.83 -22.19 -9.73
CA ASP A 769 9.36 -22.84 -8.53
C ASP A 769 9.71 -21.76 -7.49
N GLU A 770 8.78 -21.46 -6.60
CA GLU A 770 9.00 -20.61 -5.44
C GLU A 770 9.89 -21.39 -4.46
N GLY A 771 11.18 -21.04 -4.41
CA GLY A 771 12.05 -21.48 -3.32
C GLY A 771 11.51 -20.95 -1.99
N ASP A 772 11.43 -21.82 -0.98
CA ASP A 772 10.95 -21.54 0.38
C ASP A 772 11.36 -20.14 0.89
N GLU A 773 10.43 -19.20 0.89
CA GLU A 773 10.56 -17.97 1.67
C GLU A 773 10.39 -18.31 3.16
N LEU A 774 11.53 -18.42 3.85
CA LEU A 774 11.59 -18.42 5.30
C LEU A 774 10.93 -17.14 5.83
N LYS A 775 9.71 -17.28 6.35
CA LYS A 775 9.02 -16.28 7.17
C LYS A 775 9.94 -15.86 8.33
N THR A 776 10.59 -14.72 8.18
CA THR A 776 11.27 -14.03 9.28
C THR A 776 10.19 -13.61 10.28
N LYS A 777 10.21 -14.24 11.46
CA LYS A 777 9.43 -13.78 12.60
C LYS A 777 9.85 -12.34 12.94
N PRO A 778 8.92 -11.44 13.26
CA PRO A 778 9.29 -10.14 13.79
C PRO A 778 9.90 -10.35 15.18
N ASN A 779 11.16 -9.94 15.34
CA ASN A 779 11.78 -9.79 16.65
C ASN A 779 11.07 -8.66 17.40
N VAL A 780 10.19 -9.01 18.32
CA VAL A 780 9.66 -8.09 19.32
C VAL A 780 10.75 -7.93 20.38
N SER A 781 11.42 -6.78 20.39
CA SER A 781 12.26 -6.36 21.49
C SER A 781 11.38 -6.00 22.69
N ASN A 782 11.16 -6.96 23.59
CA ASN A 782 10.52 -6.71 24.88
C ASN A 782 11.48 -5.91 25.77
N ASN A 783 11.30 -4.59 25.83
CA ASN A 783 11.89 -3.74 26.87
C ASN A 783 10.85 -3.34 27.96
N ASP A 784 9.63 -3.92 27.94
CA ASP A 784 8.51 -3.49 28.80
C ASP A 784 8.27 -4.35 30.05
N GLU A 785 9.14 -5.32 30.36
CA GLU A 785 9.01 -6.17 31.56
C GLU A 785 8.96 -5.42 32.91
N PRO A 786 9.68 -4.30 33.17
CA PRO A 786 9.71 -3.73 34.51
C PRO A 786 8.36 -3.14 34.95
N LEU A 787 7.57 -2.61 34.00
CA LEU A 787 6.27 -2.00 34.28
C LEU A 787 5.21 -3.06 34.62
N SER A 788 5.14 -4.15 33.85
CA SER A 788 4.18 -5.23 34.07
C SER A 788 4.42 -5.94 35.40
N LEU A 789 5.69 -6.26 35.71
CA LEU A 789 6.09 -6.84 37.00
C LEU A 789 5.75 -5.92 38.17
N ALA A 790 5.96 -4.60 38.03
CA ALA A 790 5.64 -3.59 39.04
C ALA A 790 4.15 -3.49 39.36
N ILE A 791 3.30 -3.51 38.32
CA ILE A 791 1.84 -3.47 38.48
C ILE A 791 1.35 -4.76 39.12
N GLN A 792 1.87 -5.91 38.70
CA GLN A 792 1.51 -7.20 39.27
C GLN A 792 1.92 -7.29 40.76
N THR A 793 3.09 -6.78 41.14
CA THR A 793 3.50 -6.70 42.57
C THR A 793 2.61 -5.74 43.37
N ALA A 794 2.24 -4.59 42.81
CA ALA A 794 1.35 -3.63 43.47
C ALA A 794 -0.08 -4.18 43.67
N LEU A 795 -0.59 -4.96 42.70
CA LEU A 795 -1.90 -5.60 42.76
C LEU A 795 -1.93 -6.85 43.64
N MET A 796 -0.84 -7.61 43.70
CA MET A 796 -0.77 -8.92 44.38
C MET A 796 -0.23 -8.84 45.81
N GLY A 797 -0.15 -7.65 46.42
CA GLY A 797 0.43 -7.41 47.75
C GLY A 797 -0.29 -8.10 48.92
N LYS A 798 -0.07 -9.41 49.09
CA LYS A 798 0.02 -10.17 50.36
C LYS A 798 0.42 -11.63 50.08
N GLY A 799 1.74 -11.89 50.10
CA GLY A 799 2.30 -13.25 50.10
C GLY A 799 3.74 -13.21 50.57
N LYS A 800 4.01 -13.79 51.74
CA LYS A 800 5.29 -13.75 52.47
C LYS A 800 6.49 -14.17 51.59
N GLU A 801 7.55 -13.37 51.66
CA GLU A 801 8.89 -13.69 51.20
C GLU A 801 9.39 -15.01 51.82
N LYS A 802 9.99 -15.85 50.97
CA LYS A 802 11.10 -16.73 51.35
C LYS A 802 12.10 -16.72 50.20
N GLU A 803 13.15 -15.96 50.40
CA GLU A 803 14.40 -16.07 49.64
C GLU A 803 14.96 -17.49 49.78
N ARG A 804 15.39 -18.06 48.65
CA ARG A 804 16.40 -19.12 48.61
C ARG A 804 17.27 -18.90 47.38
N GLU A 805 18.43 -18.32 47.61
CA GLU A 805 19.64 -18.59 46.83
C GLU A 805 19.92 -20.10 46.82
N LYS A 806 20.37 -20.64 45.68
CA LYS A 806 21.52 -21.54 45.66
C LYS A 806 22.02 -21.82 44.25
N ASP A 807 23.34 -21.67 44.16
CA ASP A 807 24.27 -22.10 43.12
C ASP A 807 24.17 -23.59 42.76
N ASN A 808 24.75 -23.87 41.59
CA ASN A 808 25.14 -25.15 41.03
C ASN A 808 25.88 -26.06 42.04
N ASP A 809 25.58 -27.36 42.02
CA ASP A 809 26.51 -28.41 41.57
C ASP A 809 25.92 -29.81 41.83
N GLU A 810 25.86 -30.57 40.74
CA GLU A 810 26.29 -31.97 40.55
C GLU A 810 26.03 -33.09 41.60
N ILE A 811 25.72 -34.28 41.03
CA ILE A 811 25.86 -35.66 41.56
C ILE A 811 24.60 -36.33 42.17
N ASP A 812 23.91 -37.05 41.27
CA ASP A 812 23.75 -38.52 41.25
C ASP A 812 22.87 -39.27 42.27
N LEU A 813 22.34 -40.40 41.76
CA LEU A 813 21.70 -41.55 42.40
C LEU A 813 20.19 -41.50 42.68
N ASP A 814 19.46 -41.74 41.60
CA ASP A 814 18.59 -42.92 41.40
C ASP A 814 18.21 -43.74 42.66
N SER A 815 16.91 -43.76 42.98
CA SER A 815 16.23 -45.03 43.24
C SER A 815 14.71 -44.89 43.14
N ARG A 816 14.20 -45.51 42.08
CA ARG A 816 12.87 -46.15 41.98
C ARG A 816 12.34 -46.61 43.33
N ILE A 817 11.03 -46.46 43.53
CA ILE A 817 10.08 -47.60 43.51
C ILE A 817 8.62 -47.11 43.49
N LYS A 818 7.94 -47.58 42.45
CA LYS A 818 6.53 -48.00 42.32
C LYS A 818 5.63 -47.62 43.52
N GLY A 819 4.56 -46.85 43.32
CA GLY A 819 3.49 -47.21 42.39
C GLY A 819 2.21 -47.62 43.13
N ARG A 820 1.10 -47.51 42.38
CA ARG A 820 -0.25 -48.02 42.63
C ARG A 820 -1.04 -47.31 43.74
N SER A 821 -2.35 -47.12 43.65
CA SER A 821 -3.37 -47.15 42.60
C SER A 821 -4.69 -47.07 43.35
N SER A 822 -5.75 -46.64 42.65
CA SER A 822 -7.17 -46.79 43.03
C SER A 822 -7.64 -45.85 44.14
N GLY A 823 -8.81 -45.23 44.06
CA GLY A 823 -9.91 -45.39 43.11
C GLY A 823 -11.22 -45.23 43.88
N ARG A 824 -12.24 -44.69 43.18
CA ARG A 824 -13.67 -44.70 43.56
C ARG A 824 -13.99 -43.87 44.84
N GLU A 825 -15.16 -43.24 45.00
CA GLU A 825 -16.47 -43.49 44.45
C GLU A 825 -17.40 -42.29 44.67
N LYS A 826 -18.50 -42.30 43.90
CA LYS A 826 -19.63 -41.36 43.87
C LYS A 826 -20.48 -41.39 45.15
N LYS A 827 -21.20 -40.29 45.42
CA LYS A 827 -22.67 -40.19 45.71
C LYS A 827 -22.99 -38.78 46.24
N THR A 828 -23.65 -37.89 45.49
CA THR A 828 -25.11 -37.67 45.31
C THR A 828 -25.95 -37.47 46.57
N LYS A 829 -26.83 -36.44 46.47
CA LYS A 829 -28.11 -36.13 47.18
C LYS A 829 -28.01 -35.07 48.27
N LYS A 830 -29.01 -34.21 48.52
CA LYS A 830 -30.18 -33.69 47.80
C LYS A 830 -30.79 -32.63 48.76
N LYS A 831 -31.49 -31.65 48.17
CA LYS A 831 -32.76 -31.04 48.63
C LYS A 831 -32.84 -30.02 49.79
N ASN A 832 -33.61 -28.98 49.44
CA ASN A 832 -34.66 -28.26 50.19
C ASN A 832 -34.18 -27.31 51.31
N GLY A 833 -34.79 -26.15 51.52
CA GLY A 833 -35.97 -25.52 50.92
C GLY A 833 -36.41 -24.32 51.77
N GLU A 834 -37.13 -23.41 51.12
CA GLU A 834 -38.24 -22.60 51.64
C GLU A 834 -38.10 -21.70 52.89
N LYS A 835 -38.43 -20.41 52.66
CA LYS A 835 -39.64 -19.68 53.13
C LYS A 835 -39.46 -18.45 54.05
N SER A 836 -40.11 -17.39 53.57
CA SER A 836 -40.91 -16.40 54.31
C SER A 836 -40.12 -15.32 55.08
N SER A 837 -40.60 -14.10 55.34
CA SER A 837 -41.76 -13.30 54.90
C SER A 837 -41.67 -11.93 55.60
N LYS A 838 -42.52 -10.99 55.15
CA LYS A 838 -43.15 -9.85 55.86
C LYS A 838 -42.58 -8.43 55.71
N HIS A 839 -43.45 -7.61 55.08
CA HIS A 839 -43.97 -6.29 55.48
C HIS A 839 -42.96 -5.18 55.85
N ARG A 840 -43.09 -3.94 55.35
CA ARG A 840 -44.25 -3.06 55.58
C ARG A 840 -44.19 -1.81 54.67
N SER A 841 -45.37 -1.35 54.28
CA SER A 841 -45.66 -0.15 53.48
C SER A 841 -45.34 1.18 54.18
N ARG A 842 -45.09 2.25 53.40
CA ARG A 842 -45.80 3.53 53.57
C ARG A 842 -45.69 4.44 52.32
N ARG A 843 -46.87 4.83 51.82
CA ARG A 843 -47.11 5.93 50.87
C ARG A 843 -46.77 7.28 51.51
N ARG A 844 -46.32 8.24 50.70
CA ARG A 844 -46.88 9.60 50.63
C ARG A 844 -46.55 10.24 49.27
N SER A 845 -47.61 10.71 48.63
CA SER A 845 -47.63 11.67 47.53
C SER A 845 -47.16 13.04 48.01
N ASP A 846 -46.60 13.86 47.12
CA ASP A 846 -47.19 15.17 46.79
C ASP A 846 -46.69 15.66 45.43
N LYS A 847 -47.63 16.30 44.72
CA LYS A 847 -47.48 17.01 43.46
C LYS A 847 -46.93 18.40 43.75
N GLU A 848 -46.09 18.92 42.86
CA GLU A 848 -46.20 20.32 42.44
C GLU A 848 -45.58 20.50 41.05
N ALA A 849 -46.34 21.18 40.20
CA ALA A 849 -45.98 21.55 38.84
C ALA A 849 -45.53 23.01 38.85
N SER A 850 -44.51 23.34 38.05
CA SER A 850 -44.31 24.71 37.54
C SER A 850 -43.35 24.67 36.35
N ALA A 851 -43.80 25.26 35.25
CA ALA A 851 -43.07 25.46 34.01
C ALA A 851 -42.08 26.63 34.14
N ALA A 852 -40.95 26.54 33.43
CA ALA A 852 -40.16 27.71 33.01
C ALA A 852 -39.33 27.36 31.75
N GLU A 853 -39.19 28.38 30.92
CA GLU A 853 -38.92 28.44 29.48
C GLU A 853 -37.52 27.98 29.00
N PRO A 854 -37.35 27.75 27.68
CA PRO A 854 -36.05 27.51 27.05
C PRO A 854 -35.22 28.79 26.98
N VAL A 855 -33.96 28.72 27.43
CA VAL A 855 -32.99 29.81 27.25
C VAL A 855 -32.35 29.67 25.86
N GLU A 856 -32.61 30.66 25.02
CA GLU A 856 -32.01 30.86 23.70
C GLU A 856 -30.48 31.00 23.78
N ILE A 857 -29.80 30.38 22.82
CA ILE A 857 -28.36 30.46 22.62
C ILE A 857 -28.09 31.62 21.64
N PRO A 858 -27.24 32.61 21.95
CA PRO A 858 -27.01 33.76 21.07
C PRO A 858 -26.25 33.43 19.76
N ASP A 859 -26.77 33.96 18.65
CA ASP A 859 -26.36 33.81 17.24
C ASP A 859 -24.99 34.41 16.84
N PHE A 860 -23.95 34.37 17.67
CA PHE A 860 -22.60 34.82 17.27
C PHE A 860 -21.54 33.69 17.21
N LEU A 861 -21.99 32.43 17.24
CA LEU A 861 -21.15 31.24 17.09
C LEU A 861 -21.63 30.32 15.94
N LEU A 862 -22.05 30.94 14.83
CA LEU A 862 -22.04 30.31 13.50
C LEU A 862 -20.96 30.96 12.64
#